data_AF-A0A969TZP9-F1
#
_entry.id   AF-A0A969TZP9-F1
#
_cell.length_a   1.000
_cell.length_b   1.000
_cell.length_c   1.000
_cell.angle_alpha   90.00
_cell.angle_beta   90.00
_cell.angle_gamma   90.00
#
_symmetry.space_group_name_H-M   'P 1'
#
loop_
_entity.id
_entity.type
_entity.pdbx_description
1 polymer ?
#
loop_
_entity_poly.entity_id
_entity_poly.type
_entity_poly.pdbx_seq_one_letter_code
_entity_poly.pdbx_strand_id
1 'polypeptide(L)'
;MYHTQSPEEYDVVIMGAGFVGVCQARHLLLNIPNIKIALIDPRPEERTQKDLKLGESMVEVAALFVGKELGLYDYMTENHPPKYGLNFHWAKDPTKTETTDDYYHIWNNRQTLLASFQMNRAKFERDLLKMNKAMGAVFYPGRVVDVDLTPGDAIKTVKVKVEDSYLELRAKHVIDGAGRKFIIGKKTDNLLFGAENLFGVDTGSAWVRVKNVDRTIFHNGYDPNGATCSHYYGTNHWFGHGHWLWMIPTEKDSKEISIGISQHRSAIPDNQINTQEKFYAFLKANHKILYWLVMSGENVDFHYLPRISHTSKTFFSPDNWYVLGDAACIFDPFYSLGTTMIAFAIESVTEIVRAKLAGEPDAERKRAAYNEFNLTYTRINNHLIKEHDKQLGNASIMSWRIYQDYMWWFGVIVPMYAGKWHLDLDFIPRYVKGVQTNLNGYSEHLCQQFSELVAQGKNIGFMDCYRADQLLGNYHPLEHFDNFVENTKLEPRRCNIFACMKYTSFYTAIWYALFLWKGFGFGLLKPRNLYYLFYHLNNAIQCAIGEIIYKRFTKDLPANSQIAKMRQEFTTYRHQPQLQKWIENVEVSVGKEFNRSVVGATTNAPRVVRETKENNSSFHSSLFTFSLLYTIYRIS
;
A
#
# COMPACT_ATOMS: atom_id res chain seq x y z
N MET A 1 -4.69 25.07 44.45
CA MET A 1 -4.74 25.97 43.28
C MET A 1 -4.31 25.15 42.08
N TYR A 2 -5.24 24.79 41.20
CA TYR A 2 -4.92 24.12 39.96
C TYR A 2 -4.33 25.17 39.01
N HIS A 3 -3.03 25.12 38.76
CA HIS A 3 -2.46 25.85 37.63
C HIS A 3 -3.05 25.23 36.37
N THR A 4 -4.06 25.89 35.80
CA THR A 4 -4.44 25.71 34.40
C THR A 4 -3.26 26.17 33.56
N GLN A 5 -2.32 25.25 33.29
CA GLN A 5 -1.40 25.44 32.17
C GLN A 5 -2.25 25.73 30.93
N SER A 6 -1.93 26.81 30.22
CA SER A 6 -2.58 27.12 28.95
C SER A 6 -2.54 25.86 28.06
N PRO A 7 -3.67 25.46 27.45
CA PRO A 7 -3.73 24.21 26.68
C PRO A 7 -2.68 24.24 25.57
N GLU A 8 -1.89 23.16 25.48
CA GLU A 8 -0.84 23.05 24.49
C GLU A 8 -1.43 23.03 23.07
N GLU A 9 -0.90 23.90 22.21
CA GLU A 9 -1.31 24.02 20.81
C GLU A 9 -0.32 23.32 19.88
N TYR A 10 -0.85 22.41 19.07
CA TYR A 10 -0.14 21.60 18.09
C TYR A 10 -0.57 21.98 16.67
N ASP A 11 0.30 21.75 15.68
CA ASP A 11 -0.12 21.82 14.29
C ASP A 11 -1.00 20.60 13.95
N VAL A 12 -0.62 19.42 14.44
CA VAL A 12 -1.34 18.17 14.18
C VAL A 12 -1.45 17.33 15.47
N VAL A 13 -2.67 16.91 15.81
CA VAL A 13 -2.91 15.84 16.79
C VAL A 13 -3.33 14.57 16.06
N ILE A 14 -2.61 13.48 16.31
CA ILE A 14 -2.85 12.15 15.75
C ILE A 14 -3.42 11.25 16.84
N MET A 15 -4.68 10.85 16.66
CA MET A 15 -5.42 9.99 17.57
C MET A 15 -5.19 8.55 17.15
N GLY A 16 -4.34 7.83 17.88
CA GLY A 16 -3.87 6.49 17.59
C GLY A 16 -2.41 6.48 17.15
N ALA A 17 -1.57 5.67 17.81
CA ALA A 17 -0.17 5.45 17.48
C ALA A 17 0.08 4.00 17.00
N GLY A 18 -0.89 3.41 16.31
CA GLY A 18 -0.66 2.21 15.49
C GLY A 18 0.14 2.54 14.23
N PHE A 19 0.38 1.55 13.37
CA PHE A 19 1.15 1.69 12.12
C PHE A 19 0.84 3.00 11.37
N VAL A 20 -0.44 3.30 11.15
CA VAL A 20 -0.88 4.53 10.48
C VAL A 20 -0.39 5.78 11.19
N GLY A 21 -0.61 5.88 12.51
CA GLY A 21 -0.26 7.05 13.29
C GLY A 21 1.25 7.29 13.38
N VAL A 22 2.04 6.24 13.64
CA VAL A 22 3.50 6.37 13.68
C VAL A 22 4.10 6.66 12.29
N CYS A 23 3.55 6.10 11.22
CA CYS A 23 3.97 6.43 9.86
C CYS A 23 3.60 7.87 9.48
N GLN A 24 2.38 8.32 9.80
CA GLN A 24 1.91 9.67 9.51
C GLN A 24 2.72 10.73 10.27
N ALA A 25 3.01 10.50 11.56
CA ALA A 25 3.86 11.39 12.35
C ALA A 25 5.25 11.51 11.74
N ARG A 26 5.87 10.38 11.39
CA ARG A 26 7.20 10.39 10.77
C ARG A 26 7.20 11.14 9.44
N HIS A 27 6.23 10.86 8.58
CA HIS A 27 6.16 11.48 7.28
C HIS A 27 5.96 13.01 7.40
N LEU A 28 5.17 13.48 8.36
CA LEU A 28 5.04 14.91 8.67
C LEU A 28 6.37 15.52 9.16
N LEU A 29 7.05 14.88 10.11
CA LEU A 29 8.33 15.36 10.68
C LEU A 29 9.44 15.46 9.62
N LEU A 30 9.46 14.53 8.67
CA LEU A 30 10.45 14.52 7.58
C LEU A 30 10.19 15.61 6.53
N ASN A 31 8.93 15.99 6.30
CA ASN A 31 8.54 16.83 5.17
C ASN A 31 8.11 18.26 5.55
N ILE A 32 7.86 18.54 6.85
CA ILE A 32 7.42 19.85 7.32
C ILE A 32 8.34 20.31 8.46
N PRO A 33 9.27 21.27 8.20
CA PRO A 33 10.17 21.76 9.22
C PRO A 33 9.43 22.38 10.42
N ASN A 34 9.89 22.09 11.63
CA ASN A 34 9.39 22.64 12.90
C ASN A 34 7.91 22.34 13.22
N ILE A 35 7.31 21.34 12.57
CA ILE A 35 5.92 20.95 12.84
C ILE A 35 5.76 20.41 14.27
N LYS A 36 4.71 20.87 14.98
CA LYS A 36 4.37 20.36 16.32
C LYS A 36 3.34 19.25 16.23
N ILE A 37 3.72 18.05 16.64
CA ILE A 37 2.88 16.84 16.55
C ILE A 37 2.66 16.24 17.94
N ALA A 38 1.41 15.92 18.25
CA ALA A 38 1.03 15.04 19.36
C ALA A 38 0.48 13.72 18.83
N LEU A 39 0.92 12.60 19.43
CA LEU A 39 0.40 11.25 19.21
C LEU A 39 -0.26 10.76 20.49
N ILE A 40 -1.45 10.17 20.38
CA ILE A 40 -2.20 9.66 21.55
C ILE A 40 -2.51 8.18 21.32
N ASP A 41 -2.12 7.28 22.22
CA ASP A 41 -2.50 5.87 22.17
C ASP A 41 -2.56 5.28 23.58
N PRO A 42 -3.57 4.45 23.91
CA PRO A 42 -3.65 3.84 25.24
C PRO A 42 -2.62 2.74 25.45
N ARG A 43 -1.97 2.23 24.40
CA ARG A 43 -0.92 1.22 24.53
C ARG A 43 0.39 1.86 25.00
N PRO A 44 1.20 1.15 25.80
CA PRO A 44 2.49 1.65 26.23
C PRO A 44 3.44 1.86 25.05
N GLU A 45 4.51 2.63 25.31
CA GLU A 45 5.60 2.81 24.35
C GLU A 45 6.30 1.48 24.05
N GLU A 46 6.59 0.70 25.09
CA GLU A 46 7.17 -0.63 25.00
C GLU A 46 6.10 -1.65 24.56
N ARG A 47 6.00 -1.85 23.25
CA ARG A 47 5.05 -2.80 22.64
C ARG A 47 5.66 -4.19 22.58
N THR A 48 4.87 -5.17 22.99
CA THR A 48 5.26 -6.58 23.07
C THR A 48 4.36 -7.45 22.18
N GLN A 49 4.52 -8.78 22.25
CA GLN A 49 3.63 -9.71 21.55
C GLN A 49 2.14 -9.51 21.92
N LYS A 50 1.84 -8.97 23.11
CA LYS A 50 0.47 -8.66 23.53
C LYS A 50 -0.18 -7.52 22.73
N ASP A 51 0.62 -6.72 22.04
CA ASP A 51 0.18 -5.56 21.25
C ASP A 51 0.14 -5.85 19.75
N LEU A 52 0.36 -7.10 19.35
CA LEU A 52 0.40 -7.50 17.95
C LEU A 52 -0.93 -7.20 17.26
N LYS A 53 -0.83 -6.65 16.06
CA LYS A 53 -1.95 -6.33 15.18
C LYS A 53 -1.78 -7.04 13.85
N LEU A 54 -2.90 -7.31 13.20
CA LEU A 54 -2.92 -7.86 11.84
C LEU A 54 -2.48 -6.80 10.81
N GLY A 55 -1.96 -7.26 9.68
CA GLY A 55 -1.41 -6.43 8.59
C GLY A 55 0.11 -6.50 8.57
N GLU A 56 0.63 -7.71 8.32
CA GLU A 56 2.07 -8.03 8.35
C GLU A 56 2.70 -7.96 6.95
N SER A 57 1.96 -8.28 5.88
CA SER A 57 2.50 -8.30 4.53
C SER A 57 2.53 -6.90 3.89
N MET A 58 3.69 -6.51 3.34
CA MET A 58 3.84 -5.32 2.49
C MET A 58 4.01 -5.71 1.02
N VAL A 59 3.47 -4.90 0.11
CA VAL A 59 3.72 -4.98 -1.33
C VAL A 59 4.49 -3.73 -1.79
N GLU A 60 4.83 -3.64 -3.07
CA GLU A 60 5.82 -2.70 -3.61
C GLU A 60 5.56 -1.24 -3.22
N VAL A 61 4.30 -0.77 -3.29
CA VAL A 61 3.94 0.59 -2.89
C VAL A 61 4.18 0.82 -1.39
N ALA A 62 3.75 -0.11 -0.54
CA ALA A 62 3.95 -0.02 0.90
C ALA A 62 5.43 -0.08 1.29
N ALA A 63 6.22 -0.91 0.60
CA ALA A 63 7.65 -1.02 0.83
C ALA A 63 8.41 0.22 0.33
N LEU A 64 8.04 0.78 -0.82
CA LEU A 64 8.54 2.08 -1.26
C LEU A 64 8.20 3.17 -0.24
N PHE A 65 6.96 3.21 0.25
CA PHE A 65 6.56 4.18 1.28
C PHE A 65 7.42 4.08 2.54
N VAL A 66 7.45 2.91 3.16
CA VAL A 66 8.19 2.70 4.42
C VAL A 66 9.69 2.85 4.20
N GLY A 67 10.24 2.25 3.16
CA GLY A 67 11.68 2.29 2.88
C GLY A 67 12.16 3.66 2.44
N LYS A 68 11.57 4.20 1.37
CA LYS A 68 12.01 5.45 0.72
C LYS A 68 11.46 6.68 1.42
N GLU A 69 10.15 6.77 1.59
CA GLU A 69 9.50 8.02 2.04
C GLU A 69 9.61 8.21 3.56
N LEU A 70 9.74 7.13 4.33
CA LEU A 70 10.06 7.21 5.76
C LEU A 70 11.56 7.01 6.06
N GLY A 71 12.39 6.67 5.07
CA GLY A 71 13.83 6.45 5.27
C GLY A 71 14.11 5.29 6.23
N LEU A 72 13.53 4.10 5.96
CA LEU A 72 13.63 2.92 6.82
C LEU A 72 14.12 1.66 6.09
N TYR A 73 14.70 1.75 4.89
CA TYR A 73 15.16 0.55 4.16
C TYR A 73 16.11 -0.33 4.97
N ASP A 74 17.14 0.26 5.58
CA ASP A 74 18.13 -0.47 6.37
C ASP A 74 17.46 -1.10 7.60
N TYR A 75 16.66 -0.31 8.32
CA TYR A 75 15.88 -0.80 9.47
C TYR A 75 14.99 -1.99 9.09
N MET A 76 14.26 -1.93 7.97
CA MET A 76 13.39 -3.02 7.51
C MET A 76 14.21 -4.28 7.19
N THR A 77 15.35 -4.12 6.53
CA THR A 77 16.25 -5.23 6.15
C THR A 77 16.82 -5.94 7.38
N GLU A 78 17.27 -5.16 8.36
CA GLU A 78 17.86 -5.66 9.59
C GLU A 78 16.82 -6.33 10.50
N ASN A 79 15.62 -5.72 10.61
CA ASN A 79 14.69 -6.05 11.68
C ASN A 79 13.48 -6.87 11.29
N HIS A 80 13.20 -7.03 10.00
CA HIS A 80 11.99 -7.69 9.51
C HIS A 80 12.32 -8.73 8.42
N PRO A 81 11.53 -9.81 8.28
CA PRO A 81 11.71 -10.76 7.19
C PRO A 81 11.54 -10.11 5.80
N PRO A 82 12.36 -10.51 4.80
CA PRO A 82 12.12 -10.12 3.42
C PRO A 82 10.84 -10.77 2.90
N LYS A 83 10.29 -10.22 1.82
CA LYS A 83 9.21 -10.85 1.05
C LYS A 83 9.57 -10.93 -0.43
N TYR A 84 9.48 -12.13 -1.00
CA TYR A 84 9.89 -12.38 -2.39
C TYR A 84 8.75 -12.43 -3.41
N GLY A 85 7.50 -12.20 -2.98
CA GLY A 85 6.34 -12.17 -3.86
C GLY A 85 5.07 -12.66 -3.19
N LEU A 86 4.08 -13.02 -4.02
CA LEU A 86 2.84 -13.66 -3.60
C LEU A 86 2.74 -15.01 -4.29
N ASN A 87 2.30 -16.02 -3.56
CA ASN A 87 2.05 -17.35 -4.08
C ASN A 87 0.57 -17.69 -3.92
N PHE A 88 0.05 -18.50 -4.83
CA PHE A 88 -1.38 -18.81 -4.91
C PHE A 88 -1.56 -20.31 -5.08
N HIS A 89 -2.43 -20.93 -4.28
CA HIS A 89 -2.51 -22.39 -4.14
C HIS A 89 -3.97 -22.87 -4.16
N TRP A 90 -4.30 -23.80 -5.06
CA TRP A 90 -5.61 -24.46 -5.14
C TRP A 90 -5.44 -25.97 -5.05
N ALA A 91 -6.19 -26.64 -4.17
CA ALA A 91 -6.11 -28.10 -4.07
C ALA A 91 -6.48 -28.73 -5.41
N LYS A 92 -5.69 -29.70 -5.89
CA LYS A 92 -6.00 -30.52 -7.07
C LYS A 92 -7.19 -31.42 -6.78
N ASP A 93 -7.25 -31.95 -5.56
CA ASP A 93 -8.32 -32.75 -4.99
C ASP A 93 -8.58 -32.23 -3.58
N PRO A 94 -9.77 -31.70 -3.26
CA PRO A 94 -10.07 -31.17 -1.92
C PRO A 94 -9.90 -32.17 -0.77
N THR A 95 -9.86 -33.48 -1.07
CA THR A 95 -9.65 -34.54 -0.07
C THR A 95 -8.17 -34.84 0.22
N LYS A 96 -7.25 -34.31 -0.60
CA LYS A 96 -5.80 -34.50 -0.48
C LYS A 96 -5.12 -33.14 -0.38
N THR A 97 -4.61 -32.82 0.79
CA THR A 97 -4.08 -31.48 1.10
C THR A 97 -2.88 -31.55 2.04
N GLU A 98 -2.11 -32.62 1.95
CA GLU A 98 -1.07 -33.00 2.92
C GLU A 98 0.28 -32.38 2.58
N THR A 99 0.55 -32.17 1.29
CA THR A 99 1.81 -31.65 0.77
C THR A 99 1.57 -30.53 -0.24
N THR A 100 2.62 -29.79 -0.62
CA THR A 100 2.50 -28.81 -1.71
C THR A 100 2.10 -29.48 -3.02
N ASP A 101 2.59 -30.70 -3.29
CA ASP A 101 2.28 -31.40 -4.54
C ASP A 101 0.78 -31.71 -4.74
N ASP A 102 -0.02 -31.63 -3.68
CA ASP A 102 -1.46 -31.75 -3.75
C ASP A 102 -2.16 -30.51 -4.34
N TYR A 103 -1.42 -29.44 -4.67
CA TYR A 103 -1.96 -28.16 -5.13
C TYR A 103 -1.50 -27.78 -6.55
N TYR A 104 -2.36 -27.06 -7.27
CA TYR A 104 -1.94 -26.19 -8.37
C TYR A 104 -1.38 -24.91 -7.78
N HIS A 105 -0.25 -24.44 -8.31
CA HIS A 105 0.43 -23.26 -7.78
C HIS A 105 0.68 -22.22 -8.86
N ILE A 106 0.59 -20.95 -8.44
CA ILE A 106 1.39 -19.88 -9.00
C ILE A 106 2.50 -19.62 -7.98
N TRP A 107 3.74 -19.89 -8.35
CA TRP A 107 4.92 -19.69 -7.50
C TRP A 107 5.72 -18.48 -7.97
N ASN A 108 6.18 -17.68 -7.01
CA ASN A 108 7.16 -16.65 -7.27
C ASN A 108 8.49 -17.29 -7.69
N ASN A 109 8.90 -17.08 -8.94
CA ASN A 109 10.14 -17.66 -9.47
C ASN A 109 11.37 -16.75 -9.31
N ARG A 110 11.16 -15.49 -8.90
CA ARG A 110 12.19 -14.47 -8.70
C ARG A 110 11.71 -13.41 -7.72
N GLN A 111 12.67 -12.70 -7.14
CA GLN A 111 12.37 -11.49 -6.37
C GLN A 111 11.79 -10.40 -7.30
N THR A 112 10.79 -9.67 -6.80
CA THR A 112 10.24 -8.48 -7.47
C THR A 112 11.28 -7.37 -7.56
N LEU A 113 11.22 -6.54 -8.60
CA LEU A 113 12.19 -5.44 -8.82
C LEU A 113 12.27 -4.47 -7.64
N LEU A 114 11.13 -4.20 -7.01
CA LEU A 114 11.06 -3.43 -5.77
C LEU A 114 11.00 -4.39 -4.58
N ALA A 115 11.86 -4.16 -3.59
CA ALA A 115 11.89 -4.96 -2.37
C ALA A 115 10.54 -4.88 -1.64
N SER A 116 10.18 -5.97 -0.96
CA SER A 116 9.01 -6.06 -0.08
C SER A 116 9.39 -6.74 1.22
N PHE A 117 8.56 -6.58 2.27
CA PHE A 117 8.83 -7.11 3.60
C PHE A 117 7.59 -7.75 4.22
N GLN A 118 7.81 -8.73 5.09
CA GLN A 118 6.83 -9.16 6.09
C GLN A 118 7.18 -8.47 7.41
N MET A 119 6.22 -7.86 8.08
CA MET A 119 6.45 -6.95 9.19
C MET A 119 5.91 -7.52 10.50
N ASN A 120 6.80 -7.64 11.48
CA ASN A 120 6.42 -7.74 12.88
C ASN A 120 5.86 -6.38 13.36
N ARG A 121 4.54 -6.29 13.47
CA ARG A 121 3.84 -5.03 13.74
C ARG A 121 4.16 -4.40 15.08
N ALA A 122 4.26 -5.19 16.16
CA ALA A 122 4.55 -4.66 17.48
C ALA A 122 5.97 -4.07 17.54
N LYS A 123 6.93 -4.80 16.97
CA LYS A 123 8.34 -4.35 16.84
C LYS A 123 8.43 -3.05 16.05
N PHE A 124 7.88 -3.03 14.83
CA PHE A 124 7.87 -1.84 13.97
C PHE A 124 7.24 -0.63 14.65
N GLU A 125 6.06 -0.81 15.23
CA GLU A 125 5.30 0.27 15.84
C GLU A 125 6.02 0.85 17.07
N ARG A 126 6.67 0.03 17.91
CA ARG A 126 7.47 0.49 19.05
C ARG A 126 8.68 1.29 18.58
N ASP A 127 9.45 0.70 17.67
CA ASP A 127 10.74 1.28 17.26
C ASP A 127 10.51 2.59 16.49
N LEU A 128 9.47 2.65 15.65
CA LEU A 128 9.12 3.88 14.93
C LEU A 128 8.59 4.98 15.86
N LEU A 129 7.81 4.63 16.89
CA LEU A 129 7.37 5.61 17.89
C LEU A 129 8.57 6.24 18.61
N LYS A 130 9.56 5.43 19.01
CA LYS A 130 10.81 5.91 19.61
C LYS A 130 11.57 6.85 18.67
N MET A 131 11.69 6.50 17.39
CA MET A 131 12.33 7.37 16.39
C MET A 131 11.59 8.70 16.23
N ASN A 132 10.27 8.69 16.19
CA ASN A 132 9.47 9.91 16.04
C ASN A 132 9.58 10.83 17.27
N LYS A 133 9.64 10.26 18.47
CA LYS A 133 9.92 11.02 19.70
C LYS A 133 11.29 11.68 19.65
N ALA A 134 12.31 10.97 19.17
CA ALA A 134 13.65 11.53 18.99
C ALA A 134 13.68 12.67 17.95
N MET A 135 12.73 12.71 17.03
CA MET A 135 12.52 13.80 16.06
C MET A 135 11.63 14.94 16.60
N GLY A 136 11.10 14.84 17.82
CA GLY A 136 10.35 15.92 18.47
C GLY A 136 8.83 15.72 18.56
N ALA A 137 8.27 14.57 18.13
CA ALA A 137 6.85 14.29 18.39
C ALA A 137 6.59 14.00 19.87
N VAL A 138 5.50 14.57 20.41
CA VAL A 138 5.07 14.32 21.79
C VAL A 138 4.12 13.12 21.80
N PHE A 139 4.37 12.15 22.68
CA PHE A 139 3.51 10.97 22.84
C PHE A 139 2.78 11.02 24.19
N TYR A 140 1.47 10.87 24.13
CA TYR A 140 0.59 10.77 25.28
C TYR A 140 0.09 9.33 25.41
N PRO A 141 0.52 8.58 26.45
CA PRO A 141 0.02 7.23 26.75
C PRO A 141 -1.40 7.31 27.35
N GLY A 142 -2.36 7.69 26.51
CA GLY A 142 -3.71 8.06 26.94
C GLY A 142 -4.78 7.64 25.95
N ARG A 143 -6.03 7.78 26.37
CA ARG A 143 -7.20 7.49 25.56
C ARG A 143 -7.90 8.77 25.17
N VAL A 144 -8.11 8.97 23.87
CA VAL A 144 -9.04 9.99 23.38
C VAL A 144 -10.45 9.63 23.83
N VAL A 145 -11.09 10.54 24.57
CA VAL A 145 -12.47 10.36 25.05
C VAL A 145 -13.48 11.15 24.23
N ASP A 146 -13.05 12.27 23.65
CA ASP A 146 -13.87 13.14 22.81
C ASP A 146 -12.98 14.01 21.91
N VAL A 147 -13.55 14.46 20.80
CA VAL A 147 -12.95 15.43 19.89
C VAL A 147 -14.00 16.43 19.46
N ASP A 148 -13.71 17.71 19.65
CA ASP A 148 -14.53 18.82 19.21
C ASP A 148 -13.98 19.34 17.87
N LEU A 149 -14.74 19.07 16.81
CA LEU A 149 -14.44 19.46 15.44
C LEU A 149 -15.08 20.83 15.17
N THR A 150 -14.29 21.76 14.65
CA THR A 150 -14.72 23.12 14.31
C THR A 150 -14.60 23.39 12.81
N PRO A 151 -15.41 24.29 12.23
CA PRO A 151 -15.39 24.56 10.79
C PRO A 151 -14.05 25.08 10.27
N GLY A 152 -13.65 24.63 9.08
CA GLY A 152 -12.49 25.09 8.34
C GLY A 152 -11.20 25.08 9.17
N ASP A 153 -10.52 26.22 9.21
CA ASP A 153 -9.22 26.38 9.88
C ASP A 153 -9.32 26.78 11.37
N ALA A 154 -10.53 26.88 11.93
CA ALA A 154 -10.70 27.04 13.37
C ALA A 154 -10.06 25.88 14.15
N ILE A 155 -9.59 26.15 15.36
CA ILE A 155 -8.84 25.19 16.20
C ILE A 155 -9.77 24.10 16.74
N LYS A 156 -9.32 22.84 16.63
CA LYS A 156 -9.99 21.64 17.15
C LYS A 156 -9.49 21.37 18.55
N THR A 157 -10.31 20.73 19.37
CA THR A 157 -9.93 20.33 20.73
C THR A 157 -10.08 18.82 20.90
N VAL A 158 -9.03 18.16 21.39
CA VAL A 158 -9.01 16.72 21.66
C VAL A 158 -8.92 16.51 23.16
N LYS A 159 -9.93 15.85 23.74
CA LYS A 159 -9.97 15.51 25.17
C LYS A 159 -9.34 14.15 25.37
N VAL A 160 -8.29 14.08 26.18
CA VAL A 160 -7.50 12.88 26.42
C VAL A 160 -7.56 12.53 27.90
N LYS A 161 -7.88 11.27 28.19
CA LYS A 161 -7.70 10.69 29.52
C LYS A 161 -6.30 10.07 29.61
N VAL A 162 -5.47 10.59 30.50
CA VAL A 162 -4.14 10.05 30.84
C VAL A 162 -4.18 9.63 32.30
N GLU A 163 -4.01 8.33 32.55
CA GLU A 163 -4.21 7.74 33.88
C GLU A 163 -5.58 8.13 34.46
N ASP A 164 -5.61 8.82 35.60
CA ASP A 164 -6.83 9.30 36.27
C ASP A 164 -7.14 10.78 35.99
N SER A 165 -6.35 11.43 35.14
CA SER A 165 -6.48 12.84 34.78
C SER A 165 -7.00 13.05 33.36
N TYR A 166 -7.55 14.22 33.10
CA TYR A 166 -7.98 14.66 31.78
C TYR A 166 -7.14 15.87 31.35
N LEU A 167 -6.75 15.88 30.09
CA LEU A 167 -6.08 17.00 29.45
C LEU A 167 -6.75 17.32 28.12
N GLU A 168 -6.67 18.59 27.72
CA GLU A 168 -7.18 19.08 26.44
C GLU A 168 -6.02 19.52 25.56
N LEU A 169 -5.95 18.96 24.36
CA LEU A 169 -4.98 19.36 23.33
C LEU A 169 -5.69 20.17 22.25
N ARG A 170 -5.08 21.27 21.83
CA ARG A 170 -5.59 22.13 20.76
C ARG A 170 -4.80 21.88 19.48
N ALA A 171 -5.47 21.79 18.35
CA ALA A 171 -4.80 21.54 17.08
C ALA A 171 -5.44 22.23 15.87
N LYS A 172 -4.60 22.60 14.90
CA LYS A 172 -5.05 23.09 13.57
C LYS A 172 -5.64 21.95 12.74
N HIS A 173 -5.04 20.76 12.87
CA HIS A 173 -5.40 19.53 12.16
C HIS A 173 -5.55 18.36 13.13
N VAL A 174 -6.50 17.46 12.88
CA VAL A 174 -6.66 16.20 13.63
C VAL A 174 -6.73 15.01 12.70
N ILE A 175 -6.02 13.93 13.06
CA ILE A 175 -5.97 12.70 12.26
C ILE A 175 -6.47 11.53 13.13
N ASP A 176 -7.52 10.85 12.69
CA ASP A 176 -7.97 9.59 13.28
C ASP A 176 -7.21 8.41 12.65
N GLY A 177 -6.25 7.89 13.42
CA GLY A 177 -5.52 6.65 13.16
C GLY A 177 -5.80 5.58 14.22
N ALA A 178 -6.92 5.69 14.95
CA ALA A 178 -7.25 4.82 16.09
C ALA A 178 -7.90 3.49 15.66
N GLY A 179 -7.90 3.20 14.35
CA GLY A 179 -8.52 2.01 13.76
C GLY A 179 -10.01 1.95 14.04
N ARG A 180 -10.51 0.75 14.37
CA ARG A 180 -11.95 0.46 14.60
C ARG A 180 -12.58 1.14 15.82
N LYS A 181 -11.87 2.06 16.49
CA LYS A 181 -12.51 2.96 17.45
C LYS A 181 -13.42 3.96 16.73
N PHE A 182 -13.07 4.34 15.50
CA PHE A 182 -13.84 5.24 14.65
C PHE A 182 -14.21 6.53 15.37
N ILE A 183 -13.22 7.21 15.93
CA ILE A 183 -13.45 8.38 16.78
C ILE A 183 -14.18 9.45 15.97
N ILE A 184 -13.62 9.83 14.83
CA ILE A 184 -14.25 10.79 13.91
C ILE A 184 -15.43 10.13 13.20
N GLY A 185 -15.28 8.87 12.77
CA GLY A 185 -16.32 8.12 12.08
C GLY A 185 -17.68 8.14 12.78
N LYS A 186 -17.68 8.00 14.12
CA LYS A 186 -18.90 8.06 14.95
C LYS A 186 -19.37 9.48 15.25
N LYS A 187 -18.45 10.45 15.37
CA LYS A 187 -18.78 11.86 15.64
C LYS A 187 -19.50 12.52 14.45
N THR A 188 -19.21 12.08 13.22
CA THR A 188 -19.67 12.76 11.99
C THR A 188 -20.58 11.92 11.09
N ASP A 189 -21.09 10.76 11.56
CA ASP A 189 -21.84 9.79 10.72
C ASP A 189 -21.11 9.50 9.39
N ASN A 190 -19.82 9.22 9.49
CA ASN A 190 -18.97 9.11 8.30
C ASN A 190 -18.76 7.66 7.86
N LEU A 191 -19.28 6.66 8.56
CA LEU A 191 -19.02 5.24 8.29
C LEU A 191 -20.09 4.62 7.40
N LEU A 192 -19.65 3.72 6.52
CA LEU A 192 -20.48 2.85 5.69
C LEU A 192 -20.10 1.40 5.96
N PHE A 193 -21.10 0.60 6.31
CA PHE A 193 -21.01 -0.84 6.54
C PHE A 193 -22.02 -1.57 5.66
N GLY A 194 -21.96 -2.90 5.65
CA GLY A 194 -22.96 -3.73 4.98
C GLY A 194 -22.63 -3.96 3.51
N ALA A 195 -23.03 -5.14 3.03
CA ALA A 195 -22.75 -5.61 1.68
C ALA A 195 -23.34 -4.67 0.60
N GLU A 196 -24.45 -4.02 0.90
CA GLU A 196 -25.14 -3.03 0.05
C GLU A 196 -24.27 -1.81 -0.26
N ASN A 197 -23.41 -1.41 0.67
CA ASN A 197 -22.48 -0.29 0.49
C ASN A 197 -21.12 -0.76 -0.04
N LEU A 198 -20.89 -2.08 -0.07
CA LEU A 198 -19.56 -2.68 -0.25
C LEU A 198 -19.52 -3.74 -1.34
N PHE A 199 -20.24 -3.53 -2.45
CA PHE A 199 -20.21 -4.43 -3.61
C PHE A 199 -20.50 -5.92 -3.30
N GLY A 200 -21.32 -6.20 -2.29
CA GLY A 200 -21.66 -7.56 -1.88
C GLY A 200 -20.68 -8.20 -0.90
N VAL A 201 -19.65 -7.48 -0.45
CA VAL A 201 -18.61 -8.03 0.42
C VAL A 201 -19.13 -8.24 1.83
N ASP A 202 -19.25 -9.50 2.21
CA ASP A 202 -19.63 -9.93 3.56
C ASP A 202 -18.67 -11.01 4.07
N THR A 203 -17.59 -10.56 4.69
CA THR A 203 -16.49 -11.41 5.15
C THR A 203 -16.23 -11.29 6.64
N GLY A 204 -15.73 -12.39 7.20
CA GLY A 204 -15.12 -12.44 8.53
C GLY A 204 -13.74 -13.06 8.47
N SER A 205 -12.98 -12.93 9.56
CA SER A 205 -11.62 -13.48 9.60
C SER A 205 -11.29 -14.09 10.95
N ALA A 206 -10.60 -15.24 10.92
CA ALA A 206 -9.98 -15.86 12.07
C ALA A 206 -8.48 -16.02 11.79
N TRP A 207 -7.63 -15.90 12.80
CA TRP A 207 -6.20 -16.13 12.62
C TRP A 207 -5.50 -16.56 13.89
N VAL A 208 -4.35 -17.21 13.70
CA VAL A 208 -3.40 -17.55 14.75
C VAL A 208 -2.02 -17.05 14.39
N ARG A 209 -1.23 -16.78 15.43
CA ARG A 209 0.23 -16.75 15.30
C ARG A 209 0.85 -17.90 16.06
N VAL A 210 1.83 -18.53 15.44
CA VAL A 210 2.53 -19.68 15.97
C VAL A 210 4.03 -19.45 15.80
N LYS A 211 4.81 -19.68 16.85
CA LYS A 211 6.27 -19.59 16.83
C LYS A 211 6.91 -20.98 16.84
N ASN A 212 8.19 -21.04 16.53
CA ASN A 212 9.01 -22.25 16.50
C ASN A 212 8.49 -23.33 15.54
N VAL A 213 7.84 -22.93 14.44
CA VAL A 213 7.28 -23.90 13.47
C VAL A 213 8.36 -24.68 12.71
N ASP A 214 8.06 -25.92 12.36
CA ASP A 214 8.84 -26.71 11.42
C ASP A 214 8.46 -26.34 9.98
N ARG A 215 9.22 -25.40 9.41
CA ARG A 215 9.02 -24.94 8.02
C ARG A 215 9.20 -26.03 6.96
N THR A 216 9.85 -27.15 7.28
CA THR A 216 10.09 -28.23 6.30
C THR A 216 8.80 -28.96 5.91
N ILE A 217 7.75 -28.86 6.75
CA ILE A 217 6.38 -29.32 6.45
C ILE A 217 5.83 -28.62 5.20
N PHE A 218 6.14 -27.33 5.03
CA PHE A 218 5.71 -26.56 3.87
C PHE A 218 6.67 -26.73 2.69
N HIS A 219 7.96 -26.45 2.90
CA HIS A 219 8.96 -26.53 1.84
C HIS A 219 10.36 -26.66 2.45
N ASN A 220 11.18 -27.57 1.94
CA ASN A 220 12.54 -27.82 2.46
C ASN A 220 13.57 -26.74 2.05
N GLY A 221 13.20 -25.86 1.11
CA GLY A 221 14.01 -24.73 0.63
C GLY A 221 14.84 -25.02 -0.61
N TYR A 222 14.80 -26.24 -1.15
CA TYR A 222 15.60 -26.65 -2.31
C TYR A 222 14.72 -26.81 -3.55
N ASP A 223 14.79 -25.83 -4.46
CA ASP A 223 14.09 -25.82 -5.75
C ASP A 223 14.98 -25.17 -6.83
N PRO A 224 16.07 -25.84 -7.26
CA PRO A 224 17.08 -25.24 -8.15
C PRO A 224 16.55 -24.95 -9.57
N ASN A 225 15.41 -25.53 -9.94
CA ASN A 225 14.82 -25.39 -11.27
C ASN A 225 13.59 -24.47 -11.29
N GLY A 226 12.95 -24.23 -10.14
CA GLY A 226 11.71 -23.47 -10.06
C GLY A 226 11.84 -22.03 -9.59
N ALA A 227 12.84 -21.69 -8.75
CA ALA A 227 12.96 -20.33 -8.22
C ALA A 227 14.39 -19.88 -7.90
N THR A 228 14.61 -18.56 -8.06
CA THR A 228 15.82 -17.85 -7.61
C THR A 228 15.62 -17.15 -6.26
N CYS A 229 14.53 -17.45 -5.56
CA CYS A 229 14.14 -16.84 -4.29
C CYS A 229 13.36 -17.83 -3.42
N SER A 230 13.08 -17.47 -2.17
CA SER A 230 12.40 -18.38 -1.24
C SER A 230 10.89 -18.40 -1.44
N HIS A 231 10.32 -19.60 -1.57
CA HIS A 231 8.87 -19.84 -1.49
C HIS A 231 8.28 -19.55 -0.09
N TYR A 232 9.01 -19.95 0.96
CA TYR A 232 8.58 -19.73 2.35
C TYR A 232 8.38 -18.25 2.70
N TYR A 233 9.31 -17.39 2.30
CA TYR A 233 9.21 -15.93 2.47
C TYR A 233 8.38 -15.23 1.37
N GLY A 234 7.57 -15.96 0.60
CA GLY A 234 6.43 -15.37 -0.11
C GLY A 234 5.25 -15.14 0.84
N THR A 235 4.29 -14.31 0.46
CA THR A 235 2.95 -14.38 1.07
C THR A 235 2.17 -15.48 0.36
N ASN A 236 1.88 -16.58 1.06
CA ASN A 236 1.22 -17.74 0.47
C ASN A 236 -0.30 -17.65 0.68
N HIS A 237 -1.07 -17.76 -0.41
CA HIS A 237 -2.53 -17.67 -0.43
C HIS A 237 -3.10 -19.03 -0.79
N TRP A 238 -3.92 -19.61 0.08
CA TRP A 238 -4.54 -20.91 -0.14
C TRP A 238 -6.02 -20.75 -0.33
N PHE A 239 -6.55 -21.21 -1.45
CA PHE A 239 -7.93 -20.96 -1.85
C PHE A 239 -8.79 -22.20 -1.74
N GLY A 240 -10.07 -21.97 -1.49
CA GLY A 240 -11.12 -22.98 -1.59
C GLY A 240 -12.50 -22.33 -1.71
N HIS A 241 -13.54 -23.13 -1.51
CA HIS A 241 -14.91 -22.64 -1.63
C HIS A 241 -15.23 -21.59 -0.55
N GLY A 242 -15.51 -20.35 -0.98
CA GLY A 242 -15.89 -19.26 -0.10
C GLY A 242 -14.80 -18.75 0.86
N HIS A 243 -13.54 -19.13 0.65
CA HIS A 243 -12.46 -18.70 1.53
C HIS A 243 -11.12 -18.61 0.82
N TRP A 244 -10.23 -17.83 1.44
CA TRP A 244 -8.81 -17.93 1.22
C TRP A 244 -8.07 -17.82 2.56
N LEU A 245 -6.89 -18.42 2.64
CA LEU A 245 -6.01 -18.37 3.80
C LEU A 245 -4.70 -17.68 3.46
N TRP A 246 -4.15 -16.89 4.38
CA TRP A 246 -2.77 -16.44 4.29
C TRP A 246 -1.85 -17.33 5.14
N MET A 247 -0.60 -17.42 4.70
CA MET A 247 0.54 -17.87 5.49
C MET A 247 1.67 -16.85 5.30
N ILE A 248 2.04 -16.18 6.40
CA ILE A 248 3.02 -15.07 6.41
C ILE A 248 4.05 -15.32 7.51
N PRO A 249 5.34 -15.52 7.19
CA PRO A 249 6.40 -15.52 8.19
C PRO A 249 6.62 -14.10 8.73
N THR A 250 6.45 -13.90 10.04
CA THR A 250 6.49 -12.57 10.70
C THR A 250 7.76 -12.32 11.48
N GLU A 251 8.49 -13.37 11.90
CA GLU A 251 9.74 -13.25 12.63
C GLU A 251 10.74 -14.35 12.24
N LYS A 252 12.00 -13.96 12.01
CA LYS A 252 13.08 -14.87 11.57
C LYS A 252 13.57 -15.74 12.72
N ASP A 253 13.83 -15.12 13.87
CA ASP A 253 14.52 -15.78 14.99
C ASP A 253 13.62 -16.78 15.71
N SER A 254 12.41 -16.35 16.07
CA SER A 254 11.40 -17.22 16.68
C SER A 254 10.64 -18.07 15.66
N LYS A 255 10.97 -17.97 14.36
CA LYS A 255 10.24 -18.63 13.26
C LYS A 255 8.73 -18.45 13.40
N GLU A 256 8.30 -17.22 13.69
CA GLU A 256 6.88 -16.92 13.87
C GLU A 256 6.20 -16.87 12.50
N ILE A 257 5.03 -17.48 12.42
CA ILE A 257 4.14 -17.38 11.26
C ILE A 257 2.75 -16.92 11.71
N SER A 258 2.11 -16.15 10.84
CA SER A 258 0.72 -15.76 10.90
C SER A 258 -0.04 -16.60 9.87
N ILE A 259 -1.04 -17.36 10.34
CA ILE A 259 -1.97 -18.11 9.49
C ILE A 259 -3.38 -17.69 9.83
N GLY A 260 -4.12 -17.26 8.82
CA GLY A 260 -5.51 -16.86 9.00
C GLY A 260 -6.33 -17.00 7.75
N ILE A 261 -7.64 -16.90 7.93
CA ILE A 261 -8.67 -17.08 6.90
C ILE A 261 -9.41 -15.76 6.71
N SER A 262 -9.73 -15.40 5.47
CA SER A 262 -10.88 -14.55 5.15
C SER A 262 -11.98 -15.45 4.59
N GLN A 263 -13.12 -15.46 5.27
CA GLN A 263 -14.25 -16.33 4.94
C GLN A 263 -15.46 -15.50 4.52
N HIS A 264 -16.08 -15.89 3.42
CA HIS A 264 -17.35 -15.34 2.97
C HIS A 264 -18.52 -16.05 3.68
N ARG A 265 -19.40 -15.25 4.31
CA ARG A 265 -20.53 -15.78 5.09
C ARG A 265 -21.54 -16.59 4.29
N SER A 266 -21.62 -16.35 2.99
CA SER A 266 -22.48 -17.10 2.08
C SER A 266 -22.09 -18.58 1.99
N ALA A 267 -20.83 -18.92 2.30
CA ALA A 267 -20.31 -20.29 2.23
C ALA A 267 -19.91 -20.84 3.61
N ILE A 268 -19.30 -20.02 4.46
CA ILE A 268 -18.82 -20.42 5.79
C ILE A 268 -19.44 -19.46 6.82
N PRO A 269 -20.35 -19.94 7.68
CA PRO A 269 -20.91 -19.12 8.75
C PRO A 269 -19.92 -18.89 9.89
N ASP A 270 -20.04 -17.73 10.54
CA ASP A 270 -19.17 -17.30 11.65
C ASP A 270 -19.00 -18.35 12.75
N ASN A 271 -20.08 -19.04 13.13
CA ASN A 271 -20.07 -20.04 14.19
C ASN A 271 -19.29 -21.32 13.85
N GLN A 272 -18.83 -21.50 12.61
CA GLN A 272 -18.00 -22.62 12.19
C GLN A 272 -16.50 -22.32 12.26
N ILE A 273 -16.09 -21.06 12.51
CA ILE A 273 -14.68 -20.65 12.45
C ILE A 273 -14.23 -19.76 13.63
N ASN A 274 -15.17 -19.27 14.44
CA ASN A 274 -14.94 -18.22 15.44
C ASN A 274 -14.20 -18.62 16.72
N THR A 275 -13.74 -19.86 16.85
CA THR A 275 -12.85 -20.29 17.95
C THR A 275 -11.63 -20.99 17.39
N GLN A 276 -10.55 -21.06 18.18
CA GLN A 276 -9.29 -21.66 17.75
C GLN A 276 -9.48 -23.14 17.36
N GLU A 277 -10.24 -23.89 18.14
CA GLU A 277 -10.51 -25.32 17.91
C GLU A 277 -11.24 -25.53 16.59
N LYS A 278 -12.22 -24.67 16.30
CA LYS A 278 -12.98 -24.70 15.04
C LYS A 278 -12.12 -24.30 13.85
N PHE A 279 -11.30 -23.27 14.00
CA PHE A 279 -10.36 -22.86 12.97
C PHE A 279 -9.35 -23.98 12.66
N TYR A 280 -8.83 -24.68 13.67
CA TYR A 280 -7.93 -25.82 13.46
C TYR A 280 -8.63 -27.04 12.86
N ALA A 281 -9.88 -27.32 13.26
CA ALA A 281 -10.69 -28.34 12.62
C ALA A 281 -10.90 -28.03 11.13
N PHE A 282 -11.15 -26.77 10.78
CA PHE A 282 -11.24 -26.31 9.41
C PHE A 282 -9.93 -26.53 8.63
N LEU A 283 -8.79 -26.11 9.18
CA LEU A 283 -7.47 -26.36 8.56
C LEU A 283 -7.23 -27.85 8.35
N LYS A 284 -7.52 -28.68 9.36
CA LYS A 284 -7.31 -30.13 9.30
C LYS A 284 -8.14 -30.79 8.20
N ALA A 285 -9.35 -30.30 7.97
CA ALA A 285 -10.27 -30.84 6.98
C ALA A 285 -9.97 -30.35 5.55
N ASN A 286 -9.52 -29.10 5.38
CA ASN A 286 -9.46 -28.45 4.05
C ASN A 286 -8.05 -28.08 3.59
N HIS A 287 -7.07 -27.96 4.50
CA HIS A 287 -5.69 -27.56 4.22
C HIS A 287 -4.72 -28.23 5.21
N LYS A 288 -4.61 -29.56 5.15
CA LYS A 288 -3.93 -30.38 6.17
C LYS A 288 -2.45 -29.99 6.37
N ILE A 289 -1.77 -29.56 5.32
CA ILE A 289 -0.40 -29.01 5.38
C ILE A 289 -0.30 -27.80 6.32
N LEU A 290 -1.27 -26.88 6.28
CA LEU A 290 -1.32 -25.73 7.18
C LEU A 290 -1.66 -26.14 8.61
N TYR A 291 -2.54 -27.13 8.78
CA TYR A 291 -2.81 -27.71 10.09
C TYR A 291 -1.55 -28.32 10.71
N TRP A 292 -0.80 -29.13 9.97
CA TRP A 292 0.47 -29.69 10.46
C TRP A 292 1.49 -28.61 10.79
N LEU A 293 1.57 -27.56 9.97
CA LEU A 293 2.47 -26.44 10.22
C LEU A 293 2.13 -25.72 11.54
N VAL A 294 0.86 -25.37 11.80
CA VAL A 294 0.47 -24.75 13.08
C VAL A 294 0.65 -25.69 14.27
N MET A 295 0.43 -26.99 14.10
CA MET A 295 0.61 -27.98 15.17
C MET A 295 2.09 -28.29 15.48
N SER A 296 3.01 -27.93 14.60
CA SER A 296 4.46 -28.14 14.81
C SER A 296 5.11 -27.14 15.77
N GLY A 297 4.42 -26.02 16.07
CA GLY A 297 4.95 -24.93 16.88
C GLY A 297 4.13 -24.62 18.14
N GLU A 298 4.43 -23.49 18.75
CA GLU A 298 3.79 -22.99 19.97
C GLU A 298 2.84 -21.83 19.65
N ASN A 299 1.60 -21.92 20.14
CA ASN A 299 0.61 -20.84 19.97
C ASN A 299 1.03 -19.56 20.67
N VAL A 300 0.91 -18.43 19.96
CA VAL A 300 1.08 -17.08 20.49
C VAL A 300 -0.28 -16.50 20.83
N ASP A 301 -1.18 -16.42 19.85
CA ASP A 301 -2.54 -15.93 20.03
C ASP A 301 -3.52 -16.48 18.96
N PHE A 302 -4.82 -16.33 19.25
CA PHE A 302 -5.93 -16.53 18.34
C PHE A 302 -6.85 -15.31 18.38
N HIS A 303 -7.37 -14.91 17.22
CA HIS A 303 -8.33 -13.83 17.11
C HIS A 303 -9.43 -14.18 16.12
N TYR A 304 -10.60 -13.59 16.34
CA TYR A 304 -11.69 -13.60 15.39
C TYR A 304 -12.27 -12.20 15.24
N LEU A 305 -12.40 -11.74 14.00
CA LEU A 305 -13.05 -10.50 13.63
C LEU A 305 -14.29 -10.85 12.79
N PRO A 306 -15.51 -10.66 13.32
CA PRO A 306 -16.72 -10.95 12.56
C PRO A 306 -16.77 -10.06 11.32
N ARG A 307 -16.83 -8.73 11.46
CA ARG A 307 -16.89 -7.85 10.28
C ARG A 307 -15.54 -7.26 9.98
N ILE A 308 -14.99 -7.56 8.81
CA ILE A 308 -13.78 -6.88 8.29
C ILE A 308 -14.20 -5.55 7.64
N SER A 309 -15.05 -5.67 6.62
CA SER A 309 -15.28 -4.66 5.60
C SER A 309 -16.05 -3.44 6.12
N HIS A 310 -15.53 -2.26 5.79
CA HIS A 310 -16.18 -0.95 5.98
C HIS A 310 -15.43 0.13 5.18
N THR A 311 -16.07 1.27 4.99
CA THR A 311 -15.43 2.47 4.43
C THR A 311 -16.01 3.74 5.04
N SER A 312 -15.48 4.89 4.63
CA SER A 312 -15.95 6.21 5.06
C SER A 312 -16.49 7.02 3.88
N LYS A 313 -17.45 7.92 4.14
CA LYS A 313 -18.04 8.83 3.15
C LYS A 313 -17.05 9.92 2.73
N THR A 314 -16.19 10.36 3.65
CA THR A 314 -15.16 11.39 3.46
C THR A 314 -13.90 10.99 4.20
N PHE A 315 -12.74 11.12 3.54
CA PHE A 315 -11.45 10.81 4.15
C PHE A 315 -10.77 12.08 4.64
N PHE A 316 -10.78 13.13 3.81
CA PHE A 316 -10.12 14.41 4.09
C PHE A 316 -11.12 15.56 4.03
N SER A 317 -11.50 16.07 5.20
CA SER A 317 -12.53 17.09 5.34
C SER A 317 -12.02 18.50 5.08
N PRO A 318 -12.87 19.42 4.55
CA PRO A 318 -12.56 20.85 4.56
C PRO A 318 -12.30 21.41 5.97
N ASP A 319 -12.82 20.76 7.01
CA ASP A 319 -12.68 21.14 8.42
C ASP A 319 -11.41 20.58 9.08
N ASN A 320 -10.37 20.23 8.30
CA ASN A 320 -9.07 19.73 8.75
C ASN A 320 -9.12 18.55 9.73
N TRP A 321 -10.09 17.66 9.54
CA TRP A 321 -10.05 16.33 10.10
C TRP A 321 -9.82 15.30 8.99
N TYR A 322 -9.07 14.26 9.33
CA TYR A 322 -8.68 13.20 8.41
C TYR A 322 -8.89 11.84 9.06
N VAL A 323 -9.43 10.87 8.34
CA VAL A 323 -9.47 9.45 8.77
C VAL A 323 -8.50 8.64 7.93
N LEU A 324 -7.69 7.78 8.57
CA LEU A 324 -6.65 7.01 7.89
C LEU A 324 -6.65 5.53 8.32
N GLY A 325 -6.25 4.66 7.39
CA GLY A 325 -6.20 3.21 7.56
C GLY A 325 -7.54 2.62 8.02
N ASP A 326 -7.53 1.77 9.04
CA ASP A 326 -8.71 1.06 9.53
C ASP A 326 -9.72 1.98 10.25
N ALA A 327 -9.42 3.27 10.43
CA ALA A 327 -10.42 4.28 10.81
C ALA A 327 -11.18 4.85 9.58
N ALA A 328 -10.59 4.70 8.39
CA ALA A 328 -11.14 5.14 7.12
C ALA A 328 -11.83 3.98 6.37
N CYS A 329 -11.09 2.92 6.05
CA CYS A 329 -11.59 1.76 5.34
C CYS A 329 -10.68 0.52 5.45
N ILE A 330 -11.28 -0.65 5.28
CA ILE A 330 -10.64 -1.91 4.89
C ILE A 330 -11.73 -2.80 4.26
N PHE A 331 -11.36 -3.70 3.35
CA PHE A 331 -12.33 -4.59 2.69
C PHE A 331 -11.99 -6.06 2.91
N ASP A 332 -10.75 -6.43 2.61
CA ASP A 332 -10.20 -7.77 2.81
C ASP A 332 -8.66 -7.68 2.94
N PRO A 333 -7.98 -8.59 3.66
CA PRO A 333 -6.53 -8.66 3.68
C PRO A 333 -5.88 -9.03 2.33
N PHE A 334 -6.66 -9.47 1.33
CA PHE A 334 -6.17 -9.93 0.03
C PHE A 334 -5.26 -8.91 -0.65
N TYR A 335 -4.14 -9.38 -1.21
CA TYR A 335 -3.07 -8.57 -1.81
C TYR A 335 -2.43 -7.50 -0.90
N SER A 336 -2.75 -7.45 0.39
CA SER A 336 -2.19 -6.46 1.33
C SER A 336 -2.45 -5.00 0.95
N LEU A 337 -3.55 -4.73 0.25
CA LEU A 337 -3.86 -3.39 -0.30
C LEU A 337 -4.18 -2.35 0.79
N GLY A 338 -4.51 -2.79 2.02
CA GLY A 338 -4.70 -1.90 3.17
C GLY A 338 -3.51 -0.96 3.39
N THR A 339 -2.28 -1.49 3.39
CA THR A 339 -1.07 -0.69 3.60
C THR A 339 -0.77 0.23 2.42
N THR A 340 -1.12 -0.19 1.20
CA THR A 340 -1.03 0.63 -0.01
C THR A 340 -1.99 1.83 0.05
N MET A 341 -3.25 1.61 0.43
CA MET A 341 -4.22 2.69 0.64
C MET A 341 -3.73 3.66 1.73
N ILE A 342 -3.11 3.14 2.80
CA ILE A 342 -2.50 3.96 3.85
C ILE A 342 -1.36 4.83 3.29
N ALA A 343 -0.48 4.28 2.45
CA ALA A 343 0.63 5.04 1.86
C ALA A 343 0.14 6.24 1.03
N PHE A 344 -0.84 6.01 0.14
CA PHE A 344 -1.45 7.09 -0.64
C PHE A 344 -2.10 8.15 0.24
N ALA A 345 -2.80 7.72 1.29
CA ALA A 345 -3.53 8.61 2.18
C ALA A 345 -2.59 9.44 3.07
N ILE A 346 -1.49 8.86 3.57
CA ILE A 346 -0.51 9.58 4.39
C ILE A 346 0.20 10.67 3.58
N GLU A 347 0.62 10.38 2.35
CA GLU A 347 1.24 11.39 1.48
C GLU A 347 0.25 12.50 1.14
N SER A 348 -1.00 12.13 0.85
CA SER A 348 -2.08 13.09 0.60
C SER A 348 -2.30 14.04 1.78
N VAL A 349 -2.44 13.51 2.99
CA VAL A 349 -2.65 14.31 4.20
C VAL A 349 -1.42 15.18 4.50
N THR A 350 -0.22 14.66 4.31
CA THR A 350 1.01 15.43 4.51
C THR A 350 1.07 16.63 3.57
N GLU A 351 0.76 16.45 2.29
CA GLU A 351 0.72 17.56 1.34
C GLU A 351 -0.40 18.55 1.63
N ILE A 352 -1.56 18.10 2.11
CA ILE A 352 -2.65 18.99 2.55
C ILE A 352 -2.18 19.85 3.73
N VAL A 353 -1.60 19.24 4.77
CA VAL A 353 -1.12 19.94 5.97
C VAL A 353 0.00 20.91 5.59
N ARG A 354 0.97 20.47 4.78
CA ARG A 354 2.08 21.31 4.30
C ARG A 354 1.54 22.53 3.53
N ALA A 355 0.64 22.32 2.58
CA ALA A 355 0.06 23.40 1.78
C ALA A 355 -0.73 24.40 2.63
N LYS A 356 -1.53 23.90 3.59
CA LYS A 356 -2.30 24.76 4.51
C LYS A 356 -1.40 25.57 5.44
N LEU A 357 -0.39 24.94 6.05
CA LEU A 357 0.57 25.64 6.92
C LEU A 357 1.41 26.66 6.16
N ALA A 358 1.71 26.41 4.88
CA ALA A 358 2.41 27.34 3.99
C ALA A 358 1.52 28.44 3.40
N GLY A 359 0.20 28.39 3.61
CA GLY A 359 -0.75 29.36 3.05
C GLY A 359 -0.87 29.28 1.52
N GLU A 360 -0.69 28.11 0.92
CA GLU A 360 -0.77 27.95 -0.53
C GLU A 360 -2.21 28.17 -1.03
N PRO A 361 -2.42 28.96 -2.10
CA PRO A 361 -3.76 29.31 -2.58
C PRO A 361 -4.55 28.09 -3.12
N ASP A 362 -3.86 27.01 -3.49
CA ASP A 362 -4.45 25.78 -4.00
C ASP A 362 -4.59 24.67 -2.93
N ALA A 363 -4.34 24.96 -1.64
CA ALA A 363 -4.42 23.96 -0.56
C ALA A 363 -5.78 23.26 -0.50
N GLU A 364 -6.87 24.00 -0.68
CA GLU A 364 -8.23 23.44 -0.67
C GLU A 364 -8.54 22.63 -1.94
N ARG A 365 -7.96 23.02 -3.10
CA ARG A 365 -8.02 22.24 -4.34
C ARG A 365 -7.28 20.90 -4.17
N LYS A 366 -6.10 20.91 -3.53
CA LYS A 366 -5.34 19.70 -3.18
C LYS A 366 -6.15 18.77 -2.29
N ARG A 367 -6.71 19.30 -1.20
CA ARG A 367 -7.55 18.53 -0.27
C ARG A 367 -8.75 17.88 -0.97
N ALA A 368 -9.42 18.58 -1.89
CA ALA A 368 -10.50 17.99 -2.71
C ALA A 368 -10.02 16.88 -3.62
N ALA A 369 -9.01 17.16 -4.44
CA ALA A 369 -8.49 16.21 -5.40
C ALA A 369 -7.98 14.93 -4.71
N TYR A 370 -7.27 15.08 -3.60
CA TYR A 370 -6.72 13.93 -2.89
C TYR A 370 -7.80 13.12 -2.16
N ASN A 371 -8.85 13.77 -1.63
CA ASN A 371 -10.01 13.04 -1.08
C ASN A 371 -10.69 12.21 -2.17
N GLU A 372 -10.99 12.81 -3.32
CA GLU A 372 -11.61 12.12 -4.46
C GLU A 372 -10.75 10.98 -5.00
N PHE A 373 -9.44 11.19 -5.09
CA PHE A 373 -8.49 10.14 -5.48
C PHE A 373 -8.54 8.95 -4.51
N ASN A 374 -8.41 9.20 -3.21
CA ASN A 374 -8.38 8.13 -2.21
C ASN A 374 -9.73 7.40 -2.09
N LEU A 375 -10.86 8.12 -2.14
CA LEU A 375 -12.20 7.49 -2.20
C LEU A 375 -12.37 6.65 -3.46
N THR A 376 -11.89 7.13 -4.61
CA THR A 376 -11.99 6.38 -5.87
C THR A 376 -11.09 5.15 -5.86
N TYR A 377 -9.85 5.28 -5.41
CA TYR A 377 -8.90 4.17 -5.30
C TYR A 377 -9.41 3.10 -4.33
N THR A 378 -9.93 3.47 -3.16
CA THR A 378 -10.49 2.50 -2.20
C THR A 378 -11.70 1.76 -2.77
N ARG A 379 -12.55 2.43 -3.56
CA ARG A 379 -13.65 1.77 -4.27
C ARG A 379 -13.17 0.74 -5.30
N ILE A 380 -12.03 0.96 -5.98
CA ILE A 380 -11.41 -0.06 -6.83
C ILE A 380 -11.04 -1.28 -5.99
N ASN A 381 -10.36 -1.08 -4.86
CA ASN A 381 -9.93 -2.17 -3.98
C ASN A 381 -11.12 -2.96 -3.42
N ASN A 382 -12.25 -2.29 -3.16
CA ASN A 382 -13.48 -2.96 -2.76
C ASN A 382 -14.10 -3.79 -3.90
N HIS A 383 -14.14 -3.23 -5.12
CA HIS A 383 -14.65 -3.97 -6.29
C HIS A 383 -13.76 -5.17 -6.63
N LEU A 384 -12.45 -5.05 -6.40
CA LEU A 384 -11.47 -6.12 -6.60
C LEU A 384 -11.79 -7.40 -5.81
N ILE A 385 -12.57 -7.34 -4.73
CA ILE A 385 -12.96 -8.53 -3.96
C ILE A 385 -14.41 -8.97 -4.20
N LYS A 386 -15.11 -8.29 -5.13
CA LYS A 386 -16.48 -8.64 -5.50
C LYS A 386 -16.54 -10.07 -6.05
N GLU A 387 -17.58 -10.80 -5.64
CA GLU A 387 -17.91 -12.17 -6.07
C GLU A 387 -16.83 -13.23 -5.76
N HIS A 388 -15.91 -12.91 -4.84
CA HIS A 388 -14.87 -13.84 -4.38
C HIS A 388 -15.46 -15.10 -3.72
N ASP A 389 -16.61 -14.99 -3.07
CA ASP A 389 -17.32 -16.15 -2.50
C ASP A 389 -17.58 -17.26 -3.53
N LYS A 390 -17.82 -16.87 -4.79
CA LYS A 390 -18.05 -17.80 -5.89
C LYS A 390 -16.77 -18.19 -6.63
N GLN A 391 -15.82 -17.26 -6.75
CA GLN A 391 -14.71 -17.39 -7.68
C GLN A 391 -13.41 -17.92 -7.06
N LEU A 392 -13.14 -17.68 -5.77
CA LEU A 392 -11.85 -17.97 -5.13
C LEU A 392 -11.39 -19.42 -5.33
N GLY A 393 -12.29 -20.39 -5.15
CA GLY A 393 -11.98 -21.81 -5.23
C GLY A 393 -11.74 -22.34 -6.65
N ASN A 394 -12.07 -21.58 -7.70
CA ASN A 394 -11.89 -22.03 -9.09
C ASN A 394 -10.52 -21.58 -9.62
N ALA A 395 -9.54 -22.48 -9.59
CA ALA A 395 -8.17 -22.22 -10.04
C ALA A 395 -8.10 -21.65 -11.47
N SER A 396 -8.90 -22.19 -12.39
CA SER A 396 -8.90 -21.75 -13.79
C SER A 396 -9.43 -20.33 -13.96
N ILE A 397 -10.39 -19.89 -13.14
CA ILE A 397 -10.94 -18.54 -13.23
C ILE A 397 -10.10 -17.55 -12.42
N MET A 398 -9.76 -17.92 -11.19
CA MET A 398 -9.01 -17.04 -10.29
C MET A 398 -7.59 -16.78 -10.79
N SER A 399 -6.93 -17.74 -11.46
CA SER A 399 -5.60 -17.51 -12.05
C SER A 399 -5.63 -16.43 -13.14
N TRP A 400 -6.69 -16.40 -13.96
CA TRP A 400 -6.86 -15.37 -15.00
C TRP A 400 -7.16 -14.00 -14.39
N ARG A 401 -7.98 -13.97 -13.34
CA ARG A 401 -8.27 -12.75 -12.58
C ARG A 401 -6.99 -12.19 -11.93
N ILE A 402 -6.20 -13.02 -11.23
CA ILE A 402 -4.92 -12.63 -10.64
C ILE A 402 -3.95 -12.08 -11.68
N TYR A 403 -3.86 -12.74 -12.85
CA TYR A 403 -3.03 -12.24 -13.94
C TYR A 403 -3.45 -10.83 -14.36
N GLN A 404 -4.75 -10.59 -14.55
CA GLN A 404 -5.28 -9.27 -14.91
C GLN A 404 -5.05 -8.23 -13.81
N ASP A 405 -5.26 -8.57 -12.53
CA ASP A 405 -4.98 -7.69 -11.40
C ASP A 405 -3.51 -7.26 -11.39
N TYR A 406 -2.59 -8.19 -11.61
CA TYR A 406 -1.16 -7.94 -11.65
C TYR A 406 -0.77 -6.98 -12.80
N MET A 407 -1.40 -7.10 -13.97
CA MET A 407 -1.12 -6.21 -15.10
C MET A 407 -1.37 -4.75 -14.71
N TRP A 408 -2.45 -4.48 -13.98
CA TRP A 408 -2.78 -3.13 -13.51
C TRP A 408 -1.93 -2.70 -12.32
N TRP A 409 -1.58 -3.62 -11.42
CA TRP A 409 -0.72 -3.33 -10.28
C TRP A 409 0.67 -2.85 -10.73
N PHE A 410 1.40 -3.67 -11.48
CA PHE A 410 2.76 -3.37 -11.94
C PHE A 410 2.80 -2.38 -13.11
N GLY A 411 1.75 -2.37 -13.94
CA GLY A 411 1.66 -1.50 -15.11
C GLY A 411 1.09 -0.11 -14.84
N VAL A 412 0.39 0.11 -13.71
CA VAL A 412 -0.21 1.43 -13.39
C VAL A 412 0.02 1.84 -11.94
N ILE A 413 -0.34 1.02 -10.96
CA ILE A 413 -0.37 1.46 -9.56
C ILE A 413 1.04 1.72 -9.01
N VAL A 414 1.97 0.79 -9.22
CA VAL A 414 3.38 0.94 -8.82
C VAL A 414 4.04 2.17 -9.46
N PRO A 415 4.03 2.33 -10.81
CA PRO A 415 4.63 3.52 -11.43
C PRO A 415 3.91 4.83 -11.08
N MET A 416 2.59 4.81 -10.85
CA MET A 416 1.83 5.98 -10.40
C MET A 416 2.35 6.47 -9.04
N TYR A 417 2.53 5.55 -8.09
CA TYR A 417 3.07 5.86 -6.78
C TYR A 417 4.54 6.30 -6.84
N ALA A 418 5.38 5.56 -7.56
CA ALA A 418 6.81 5.88 -7.71
C ALA A 418 7.03 7.27 -8.31
N GLY A 419 6.20 7.66 -9.29
CA GLY A 419 6.22 8.97 -9.93
C GLY A 419 5.41 10.06 -9.22
N LYS A 420 4.79 9.79 -8.07
CA LYS A 420 3.92 10.75 -7.34
C LYS A 420 2.74 11.31 -8.15
N TRP A 421 2.25 10.55 -9.12
CA TRP A 421 1.13 10.98 -9.98
C TRP A 421 -0.19 11.07 -9.21
N HIS A 422 -0.33 10.37 -8.09
CA HIS A 422 -1.47 10.48 -7.17
C HIS A 422 -1.54 11.83 -6.42
N LEU A 423 -0.52 12.68 -6.52
CA LEU A 423 -0.50 14.03 -5.96
C LEU A 423 -0.62 15.12 -7.03
N ASP A 424 -0.69 14.74 -8.31
CA ASP A 424 -0.75 15.68 -9.43
C ASP A 424 -2.19 16.12 -9.72
N LEU A 425 -2.46 17.42 -9.55
CA LEU A 425 -3.82 17.99 -9.64
C LEU A 425 -4.44 17.98 -11.03
N ASP A 426 -3.65 17.63 -12.04
CA ASP A 426 -4.09 17.60 -13.42
C ASP A 426 -4.26 16.15 -13.93
N PHE A 427 -3.49 15.21 -13.37
CA PHE A 427 -3.67 13.77 -13.56
C PHE A 427 -4.89 13.23 -12.81
N ILE A 428 -5.05 13.58 -11.52
CA ILE A 428 -6.06 13.01 -10.63
C ILE A 428 -7.48 13.08 -11.23
N PRO A 429 -7.99 14.22 -11.73
CA PRO A 429 -9.37 14.29 -12.23
C PRO A 429 -9.62 13.32 -13.39
N ARG A 430 -8.60 13.07 -14.23
CA ARG A 430 -8.71 12.13 -15.35
C ARG A 430 -8.66 10.69 -14.88
N TYR A 431 -7.74 10.38 -13.98
CA TYR A 431 -7.63 9.06 -13.40
C TYR A 431 -8.94 8.69 -12.69
N VAL A 432 -9.45 9.57 -11.83
CA VAL A 432 -10.72 9.40 -11.11
C VAL A 432 -11.88 9.15 -12.08
N LYS A 433 -12.05 10.01 -13.10
CA LYS A 433 -13.11 9.84 -14.09
C LYS A 433 -12.99 8.51 -14.85
N GLY A 434 -11.78 8.18 -15.32
CA GLY A 434 -11.51 6.95 -16.05
C GLY A 434 -11.82 5.70 -15.22
N VAL A 435 -11.38 5.67 -13.96
CA VAL A 435 -11.67 4.61 -13.01
C VAL A 435 -13.17 4.48 -12.75
N GLN A 436 -13.88 5.59 -12.49
CA GLN A 436 -15.32 5.54 -12.24
C GLN A 436 -16.10 4.97 -13.43
N THR A 437 -15.70 5.32 -14.66
CA THR A 437 -16.25 4.72 -15.88
C THR A 437 -15.91 3.22 -15.98
N ASN A 438 -14.70 2.82 -15.60
CA ASN A 438 -14.26 1.43 -15.63
C ASN A 438 -15.03 0.56 -14.61
N LEU A 439 -15.16 1.03 -13.37
CA LEU A 439 -15.84 0.33 -12.27
C LEU A 439 -17.30 0.04 -12.59
N ASN A 440 -18.03 1.03 -13.10
CA ASN A 440 -19.45 0.87 -13.47
C ASN A 440 -19.64 0.21 -14.86
N GLY A 441 -18.53 -0.12 -15.54
CA GLY A 441 -18.54 -0.62 -16.91
C GLY A 441 -17.77 -1.92 -17.04
N TYR A 442 -16.51 -1.83 -17.47
CA TYR A 442 -15.67 -2.98 -17.78
C TYR A 442 -15.43 -3.88 -16.56
N SER A 443 -15.07 -3.35 -15.39
CA SER A 443 -14.78 -4.17 -14.21
C SER A 443 -16.01 -4.97 -13.80
N GLU A 444 -17.19 -4.35 -13.80
CA GLU A 444 -18.43 -5.01 -13.49
C GLU A 444 -18.77 -6.09 -14.52
N HIS A 445 -18.64 -5.77 -15.81
CA HIS A 445 -18.86 -6.73 -16.89
C HIS A 445 -17.91 -7.93 -16.80
N LEU A 446 -16.63 -7.69 -16.57
CA LEU A 446 -15.62 -8.74 -16.43
C LEU A 446 -15.88 -9.62 -15.21
N CYS A 447 -16.23 -9.02 -14.07
CA CYS A 447 -16.58 -9.75 -12.85
C CYS A 447 -17.78 -10.68 -13.07
N GLN A 448 -18.81 -10.20 -13.77
CA GLN A 448 -19.96 -11.02 -14.17
C GLN A 448 -19.57 -12.17 -15.08
N GLN A 449 -18.66 -11.94 -16.03
CA GLN A 449 -18.15 -12.99 -16.92
C GLN A 449 -17.38 -14.08 -16.17
N PHE A 450 -16.57 -13.71 -15.17
CA PHE A 450 -15.92 -14.70 -14.32
C PHE A 450 -16.97 -15.55 -13.56
N SER A 451 -17.96 -14.92 -12.92
CA SER A 451 -19.04 -15.65 -12.25
C SER A 451 -19.85 -16.52 -13.21
N GLU A 452 -20.11 -16.06 -14.44
CA GLU A 452 -20.79 -16.84 -15.48
C GLU A 452 -19.99 -18.11 -15.85
N LEU A 453 -18.68 -17.98 -16.06
CA LEU A 453 -17.82 -19.12 -16.38
C LEU A 453 -17.72 -20.13 -15.23
N VAL A 454 -17.66 -19.64 -13.98
CA VAL A 454 -17.73 -20.51 -12.79
C VAL A 454 -19.06 -21.27 -12.75
N ALA A 455 -20.19 -20.58 -12.93
CA ALA A 455 -21.51 -21.19 -12.90
C ALA A 455 -21.70 -22.23 -14.01
N GLN A 456 -21.04 -22.06 -15.16
CA GLN A 456 -21.04 -23.02 -16.26
C GLN A 456 -20.04 -24.17 -16.07
N GLY A 457 -19.25 -24.19 -14.99
CA GLY A 457 -18.21 -25.20 -14.76
C GLY A 457 -17.09 -25.18 -15.80
N LYS A 458 -16.83 -24.02 -16.42
CA LYS A 458 -15.83 -23.90 -17.49
C LYS A 458 -14.42 -23.94 -16.93
N ASN A 459 -13.54 -24.66 -17.62
CA ASN A 459 -12.09 -24.60 -17.46
C ASN A 459 -11.51 -23.94 -18.72
N ILE A 460 -10.90 -22.77 -18.54
CA ILE A 460 -10.32 -21.94 -19.61
C ILE A 460 -8.78 -22.01 -19.62
N GLY A 461 -8.20 -22.93 -18.86
CA GLY A 461 -6.77 -23.05 -18.62
C GLY A 461 -6.32 -22.31 -17.36
N PHE A 462 -5.01 -22.32 -17.12
CA PHE A 462 -4.37 -21.74 -15.94
C PHE A 462 -3.35 -20.68 -16.38
N MET A 463 -3.42 -19.48 -15.79
CA MET A 463 -2.48 -18.40 -16.07
C MET A 463 -1.54 -18.15 -14.88
N ASP A 464 -0.25 -18.08 -15.16
CA ASP A 464 0.79 -17.83 -14.16
C ASP A 464 1.35 -16.40 -14.31
N CYS A 465 1.13 -15.54 -13.32
CA CYS A 465 1.57 -14.14 -13.40
C CYS A 465 3.11 -13.94 -13.35
N TYR A 466 3.90 -14.98 -13.14
CA TYR A 466 5.36 -14.94 -13.17
C TYR A 466 5.97 -15.44 -14.48
N ARG A 467 5.16 -16.00 -15.39
CA ARG A 467 5.59 -16.56 -16.68
C ARG A 467 5.27 -15.67 -17.88
N ALA A 468 6.20 -15.66 -18.83
CA ALA A 468 6.18 -14.82 -20.02
C ALA A 468 5.57 -15.48 -21.28
N ASP A 469 5.45 -16.81 -21.30
CA ASP A 469 5.11 -17.61 -22.48
C ASP A 469 3.61 -17.68 -22.80
N GLN A 470 2.79 -16.80 -22.21
CA GLN A 470 1.33 -16.92 -22.22
C GLN A 470 0.62 -15.84 -23.05
N LEU A 471 1.28 -14.70 -23.30
CA LEU A 471 0.74 -13.60 -24.09
C LEU A 471 1.73 -13.16 -25.18
N LEU A 472 1.23 -12.36 -26.12
CA LEU A 472 1.98 -11.88 -27.28
C LEU A 472 3.30 -11.20 -26.85
N GLY A 473 4.41 -11.56 -27.52
CA GLY A 473 5.70 -10.88 -27.34
C GLY A 473 6.42 -11.22 -26.03
N ASN A 474 6.14 -12.38 -25.43
CA ASN A 474 6.71 -12.82 -24.16
C ASN A 474 6.39 -11.89 -22.97
N TYR A 475 5.21 -11.26 -22.99
CA TYR A 475 4.80 -10.35 -21.92
C TYR A 475 4.52 -11.11 -20.61
N HIS A 476 4.93 -10.51 -19.49
CA HIS A 476 4.52 -10.92 -18.16
C HIS A 476 4.05 -9.72 -17.31
N PRO A 477 3.13 -9.91 -16.35
CA PRO A 477 2.59 -8.80 -15.58
C PRO A 477 3.61 -7.97 -14.79
N LEU A 478 4.72 -8.57 -14.34
CA LEU A 478 5.78 -7.86 -13.61
C LEU A 478 6.61 -6.89 -14.48
N GLU A 479 6.34 -6.79 -15.78
CA GLU A 479 7.12 -5.96 -16.71
C GLU A 479 6.79 -4.47 -16.52
N HIS A 480 7.83 -3.64 -16.41
CA HIS A 480 7.71 -2.19 -16.38
C HIS A 480 8.07 -1.60 -17.75
N PHE A 481 7.27 -0.63 -18.20
CA PHE A 481 7.46 0.01 -19.51
C PHE A 481 8.11 1.39 -19.46
N ASP A 482 8.51 1.81 -18.25
CA ASP A 482 9.44 2.91 -18.04
C ASP A 482 10.57 2.41 -17.15
N ASN A 483 11.80 2.83 -17.45
CA ASN A 483 13.00 2.41 -16.73
C ASN A 483 13.19 3.24 -15.44
N PHE A 484 12.15 3.34 -14.61
CA PHE A 484 12.14 4.22 -13.43
C PHE A 484 12.96 3.66 -12.28
N VAL A 485 13.16 2.35 -12.23
CA VAL A 485 14.04 1.69 -11.26
C VAL A 485 15.49 1.85 -11.71
N GLU A 486 15.81 1.44 -12.94
CA GLU A 486 17.17 1.39 -13.49
C GLU A 486 17.79 2.78 -13.63
N ASN A 487 16.99 3.78 -14.01
CA ASN A 487 17.44 5.16 -14.11
C ASN A 487 17.08 5.98 -12.86
N THR A 488 16.61 5.34 -11.79
CA THR A 488 16.28 5.96 -10.50
C THR A 488 15.28 7.11 -10.58
N LYS A 489 14.36 7.09 -11.56
CA LYS A 489 13.35 8.13 -11.84
C LYS A 489 12.26 8.21 -10.76
N LEU A 490 12.66 8.13 -9.50
CA LEU A 490 11.87 8.14 -8.28
C LEU A 490 11.51 9.57 -7.82
N GLU A 491 12.03 10.58 -8.52
CA GLU A 491 11.61 11.97 -8.35
C GLU A 491 10.22 12.20 -8.93
N PRO A 492 9.41 13.10 -8.34
CA PRO A 492 8.06 13.37 -8.79
C PRO A 492 7.99 13.66 -10.29
N ARG A 493 7.09 12.94 -10.97
CA ARG A 493 6.76 13.07 -12.40
C ARG A 493 7.93 12.78 -13.35
N ARG A 494 9.01 12.11 -12.90
CA ARG A 494 10.07 11.58 -13.79
C ARG A 494 9.78 10.18 -14.31
N CYS A 495 8.96 9.42 -13.61
CA CYS A 495 8.41 8.15 -14.09
C CYS A 495 7.31 8.42 -15.12
N ASN A 496 7.46 7.87 -16.33
CA ASN A 496 6.49 8.06 -17.41
C ASN A 496 5.28 7.13 -17.25
N ILE A 497 4.28 7.57 -16.47
CA ILE A 497 3.06 6.79 -16.24
C ILE A 497 2.28 6.52 -17.52
N PHE A 498 2.33 7.41 -18.52
CA PHE A 498 1.59 7.27 -19.77
C PHE A 498 2.13 6.13 -20.63
N ALA A 499 3.44 5.94 -20.67
CA ALA A 499 4.03 4.76 -21.31
C ALA A 499 3.51 3.48 -20.62
N CYS A 500 3.51 3.44 -19.29
CA CYS A 500 3.05 2.29 -18.53
C CYS A 500 1.54 2.02 -18.76
N MET A 501 0.69 3.05 -18.72
CA MET A 501 -0.75 2.93 -19.00
C MET A 501 -1.06 2.54 -20.45
N LYS A 502 -0.27 3.02 -21.41
CA LYS A 502 -0.39 2.65 -22.83
C LYS A 502 -0.21 1.16 -23.02
N TYR A 503 0.91 0.62 -22.54
CA TYR A 503 1.19 -0.82 -22.68
C TYR A 503 0.26 -1.67 -21.83
N THR A 504 -0.09 -1.25 -20.62
CA THR A 504 -1.06 -1.96 -19.78
C THR A 504 -2.42 -2.06 -20.47
N SER A 505 -2.90 -0.98 -21.09
CA SER A 505 -4.16 -0.98 -21.83
C SER A 505 -4.09 -1.86 -23.08
N PHE A 506 -2.98 -1.80 -23.82
CA PHE A 506 -2.75 -2.66 -24.99
C PHE A 506 -2.77 -4.15 -24.60
N TYR A 507 -1.96 -4.55 -23.62
CA TYR A 507 -1.92 -5.93 -23.17
C TYR A 507 -3.23 -6.37 -22.51
N THR A 508 -3.96 -5.48 -21.83
CA THR A 508 -5.29 -5.80 -21.30
C THR A 508 -6.26 -6.13 -22.45
N ALA A 509 -6.18 -5.43 -23.58
CA ALA A 509 -6.97 -5.78 -24.77
C ALA A 509 -6.60 -7.17 -25.31
N ILE A 510 -5.31 -7.50 -25.39
CA ILE A 510 -4.84 -8.81 -25.84
C ILE A 510 -5.28 -9.92 -24.88
N TRP A 511 -5.08 -9.72 -23.58
CA TRP A 511 -5.52 -10.62 -22.53
C TRP A 511 -7.04 -10.83 -22.59
N TYR A 512 -7.81 -9.75 -22.74
CA TYR A 512 -9.27 -9.82 -22.78
C TYR A 512 -9.79 -10.54 -24.03
N ALA A 513 -9.18 -10.30 -25.20
CA ALA A 513 -9.50 -11.06 -26.41
C ALA A 513 -9.26 -12.57 -26.22
N LEU A 514 -8.13 -12.94 -25.61
CA LEU A 514 -7.80 -14.33 -25.33
C LEU A 514 -8.75 -14.94 -24.29
N PHE A 515 -9.06 -14.21 -23.22
CA PHE A 515 -10.03 -14.60 -22.19
C PHE A 515 -11.41 -14.86 -22.82
N LEU A 516 -11.88 -13.94 -23.66
CA LEU A 516 -13.16 -14.08 -24.36
C LEU A 516 -13.17 -15.29 -25.30
N TRP A 517 -12.10 -15.51 -26.05
CA TRP A 517 -11.98 -16.68 -26.92
C TRP A 517 -12.01 -17.99 -26.13
N LYS A 518 -11.24 -18.08 -25.04
CA LYS A 518 -11.14 -19.29 -24.20
C LYS A 518 -12.44 -19.56 -23.43
N GLY A 519 -13.08 -18.53 -22.88
CA GLY A 519 -14.30 -18.65 -22.09
C GLY A 519 -15.57 -18.79 -22.93
N PHE A 520 -15.66 -18.05 -24.02
CA PHE A 520 -16.93 -17.84 -24.75
C PHE A 520 -16.86 -18.20 -26.25
N GLY A 521 -15.70 -18.58 -26.80
CA GLY A 521 -15.54 -18.85 -28.23
C GLY A 521 -16.03 -17.67 -29.08
N PHE A 522 -16.88 -17.92 -30.08
CA PHE A 522 -17.50 -16.87 -30.91
C PHE A 522 -18.37 -15.87 -30.13
N GLY A 523 -18.73 -16.17 -28.88
CA GLY A 523 -19.35 -15.20 -27.96
C GLY A 523 -18.48 -13.95 -27.72
N LEU A 524 -17.19 -13.98 -28.06
CA LEU A 524 -16.32 -12.80 -28.08
C LEU A 524 -16.87 -11.66 -28.98
N LEU A 525 -17.61 -12.00 -30.05
CA LEU A 525 -18.14 -11.03 -31.02
C LEU A 525 -19.40 -10.31 -30.54
N LYS A 526 -19.90 -10.60 -29.34
CA LYS A 526 -21.02 -9.86 -28.75
C LYS A 526 -20.68 -8.36 -28.71
N PRO A 527 -21.61 -7.45 -29.09
CA PRO A 527 -21.32 -6.02 -29.18
C PRO A 527 -20.68 -5.41 -27.92
N ARG A 528 -21.14 -5.83 -26.73
CA ARG A 528 -20.59 -5.37 -25.45
C ARG A 528 -19.14 -5.81 -25.23
N ASN A 529 -18.77 -7.01 -25.68
CA ASN A 529 -17.42 -7.52 -25.59
C ASN A 529 -16.47 -6.77 -26.53
N LEU A 530 -16.90 -6.56 -27.78
CA LEU A 530 -16.17 -5.76 -28.75
C LEU A 530 -16.00 -4.32 -28.28
N TYR A 531 -17.04 -3.72 -27.70
CA TYR A 531 -16.96 -2.38 -27.11
C TYR A 531 -15.83 -2.28 -26.09
N TYR A 532 -15.73 -3.20 -25.13
CA TYR A 532 -14.66 -3.15 -24.13
C TYR A 532 -13.28 -3.50 -24.69
N LEU A 533 -13.20 -4.38 -25.69
CA LEU A 533 -11.95 -4.63 -26.40
C LEU A 533 -11.43 -3.36 -27.07
N PHE A 534 -12.28 -2.67 -27.84
CA PHE A 534 -11.92 -1.40 -28.48
C PHE A 534 -11.73 -0.27 -27.47
N TYR A 535 -12.42 -0.29 -26.34
CA TYR A 535 -12.21 0.65 -25.24
C TYR A 535 -10.76 0.59 -24.73
N HIS A 536 -10.21 -0.61 -24.50
CA HIS A 536 -8.82 -0.76 -24.08
C HIS A 536 -7.83 -0.34 -25.17
N LEU A 537 -8.09 -0.68 -26.43
CA LEU A 537 -7.26 -0.22 -27.56
C LEU A 537 -7.28 1.31 -27.71
N ASN A 538 -8.45 1.92 -27.58
CA ASN A 538 -8.59 3.38 -27.60
C ASN A 538 -7.86 4.02 -26.41
N ASN A 539 -7.96 3.45 -25.20
CA ASN A 539 -7.19 3.92 -24.05
C ASN A 539 -5.68 3.84 -24.29
N ALA A 540 -5.20 2.77 -24.95
CA ALA A 540 -3.80 2.68 -25.34
C ALA A 540 -3.39 3.82 -26.28
N ILE A 541 -4.23 4.14 -27.28
CA ILE A 541 -3.99 5.28 -28.20
C ILE A 541 -3.96 6.61 -27.43
N GLN A 542 -4.93 6.85 -26.54
CA GLN A 542 -4.97 8.08 -25.74
C GLN A 542 -3.72 8.21 -24.84
N CYS A 543 -3.28 7.12 -24.23
CA CYS A 543 -2.06 7.11 -23.42
C CYS A 543 -0.80 7.28 -24.26
N ALA A 544 -0.77 6.80 -25.51
CA ALA A 544 0.33 7.06 -26.44
C ALA A 544 0.47 8.55 -26.77
N ILE A 545 -0.65 9.26 -26.95
CA ILE A 545 -0.64 10.72 -27.10
C ILE A 545 -0.11 11.36 -25.81
N GLY A 546 -0.57 10.90 -24.64
CA GLY A 546 -0.09 11.36 -23.33
C GLY A 546 1.42 11.20 -23.17
N GLU A 547 1.97 10.06 -23.61
CA GLU A 547 3.40 9.78 -23.61
C GLU A 547 4.18 10.73 -24.54
N ILE A 548 3.69 11.00 -25.75
CA ILE A 548 4.34 11.94 -26.69
C ILE A 548 4.42 13.32 -26.05
N ILE A 549 3.33 13.78 -25.45
CA ILE A 549 3.29 15.09 -24.81
C ILE A 549 4.22 15.09 -23.59
N TYR A 550 4.17 14.08 -22.73
CA TYR A 550 5.08 13.93 -21.59
C TYR A 550 6.54 14.05 -22.03
N LYS A 551 6.96 13.26 -23.02
CA LYS A 551 8.33 13.28 -23.56
C LYS A 551 8.71 14.65 -24.10
N ARG A 552 7.78 15.40 -24.70
CA ARG A 552 8.04 16.75 -25.20
C ARG A 552 8.36 17.73 -24.08
N PHE A 553 7.63 17.67 -22.96
CA PHE A 553 7.82 18.59 -21.83
C PHE A 553 8.95 18.17 -20.91
N THR A 554 9.28 16.88 -20.83
CA THR A 554 10.39 16.38 -20.02
C THR A 554 11.68 16.18 -20.82
N LYS A 555 11.75 16.59 -22.09
CA LYS A 555 12.88 16.31 -22.99
C LYS A 555 14.23 16.82 -22.45
N ASP A 556 14.20 17.97 -21.78
CA ASP A 556 15.38 18.66 -21.25
C ASP A 556 15.62 18.35 -19.77
N LEU A 557 14.70 17.59 -19.14
CA LEU A 557 14.84 17.18 -17.75
C LEU A 557 15.70 15.92 -17.66
N PRO A 558 16.69 15.86 -16.75
CA PRO A 558 17.42 14.63 -16.53
C PRO A 558 16.50 13.53 -16.00
N ALA A 559 16.87 12.27 -16.15
CA ALA A 559 16.13 11.16 -15.54
C ALA A 559 16.19 11.20 -14.00
N ASN A 560 17.28 11.71 -13.44
CA ASN A 560 17.50 11.95 -12.02
C ASN A 560 18.48 13.13 -11.84
N SER A 561 18.14 14.11 -11.01
CA SER A 561 18.92 15.34 -10.81
C SER A 561 20.23 15.08 -10.09
N GLN A 562 20.26 14.18 -9.11
CA GLN A 562 21.48 13.85 -8.39
C GLN A 562 22.49 13.16 -9.32
N ILE A 563 22.03 12.23 -10.15
CA ILE A 563 22.90 11.57 -11.14
C ILE A 563 23.39 12.56 -12.19
N ALA A 564 22.55 13.48 -12.66
CA ALA A 564 22.97 14.52 -13.60
C ALA A 564 24.04 15.43 -12.99
N LYS A 565 23.86 15.85 -11.73
CA LYS A 565 24.84 16.64 -10.98
C LYS A 565 26.15 15.87 -10.80
N MET A 566 26.09 14.62 -10.37
CA MET A 566 27.28 13.75 -10.23
C MET A 566 28.03 13.62 -11.56
N ARG A 567 27.33 13.43 -12.68
CA ARG A 567 27.95 13.37 -14.01
C ARG A 567 28.64 14.69 -14.39
N GLN A 568 28.04 15.83 -14.06
CA GLN A 568 28.66 17.13 -14.25
C GLN A 568 29.93 17.29 -13.40
N GLU A 569 29.86 16.95 -12.11
CA GLU A 569 31.01 16.98 -11.19
C GLU A 569 32.14 16.04 -11.67
N PHE A 570 31.80 14.87 -12.22
CA PHE A 570 32.79 13.91 -12.71
C PHE A 570 33.56 14.42 -13.95
N THR A 571 33.09 15.42 -14.68
CA THR A 571 33.83 15.98 -15.83
C THR A 571 35.18 16.60 -15.44
N THR A 572 35.28 17.08 -14.19
CA THR A 572 36.52 17.63 -13.63
C THR A 572 37.32 16.60 -12.84
N TYR A 573 36.80 15.37 -12.67
CA TYR A 573 37.51 14.31 -11.96
C TYR A 573 38.86 14.02 -12.63
N ARG A 574 39.90 13.93 -11.79
CA ARG A 574 41.23 13.46 -12.18
C ARG A 574 41.64 12.44 -11.14
N HIS A 575 41.95 11.22 -11.58
CA HIS A 575 42.45 10.18 -10.70
C HIS A 575 43.76 10.66 -10.05
N GLN A 576 43.79 10.69 -8.72
CA GLN A 576 44.98 11.00 -7.93
C GLN A 576 45.46 9.71 -7.26
N PRO A 577 46.48 9.02 -7.78
CA PRO A 577 47.01 7.79 -7.21
C PRO A 577 47.89 8.05 -5.98
N GLN A 578 47.43 8.91 -5.07
CA GLN A 578 48.11 9.26 -3.83
C GLN A 578 47.19 8.94 -2.66
N LEU A 579 47.68 8.13 -1.72
CA LEU A 579 47.00 7.92 -0.46
C LEU A 579 47.27 9.12 0.46
N GLN A 580 46.27 9.51 1.25
CA GLN A 580 46.47 10.47 2.34
C GLN A 580 47.39 9.85 3.40
N LYS A 581 48.22 10.63 4.09
CA LYS A 581 49.02 10.08 5.20
C LYS A 581 48.10 9.68 6.35
N TRP A 582 48.13 8.40 6.75
CA TRP A 582 47.39 7.89 7.92
C TRP A 582 48.30 7.49 9.08
N ILE A 583 49.62 7.50 8.87
CA ILE A 583 50.61 7.37 9.93
C ILE A 583 50.96 8.80 10.35
N GLU A 584 50.35 9.27 11.43
CA GLU A 584 50.89 10.41 12.16
C GLU A 584 52.27 10.00 12.70
N ASN A 585 53.25 10.90 12.63
CA ASN A 585 54.47 10.73 13.41
C ASN A 585 54.03 10.66 14.86
N VAL A 586 54.01 9.46 15.44
CA VAL A 586 53.83 9.27 16.88
C VAL A 586 55.11 9.79 17.53
N GLU A 587 55.25 11.10 17.67
CA GLU A 587 56.04 11.66 18.75
C GLU A 587 55.29 11.27 20.02
N VAL A 588 55.87 10.31 20.75
CA VAL A 588 55.44 9.91 22.08
C VAL A 588 55.62 11.11 23.01
N SER A 589 54.67 12.04 23.00
CA SER A 589 54.48 13.01 24.06
C SER A 589 53.43 12.43 25.02
N VAL A 590 53.94 11.92 26.13
CA VAL A 590 53.09 11.49 27.24
C VAL A 590 52.36 12.72 27.79
N GLY A 591 51.05 12.72 27.65
CA GLY A 591 50.13 13.53 28.45
C GLY A 591 49.66 14.82 27.79
N LYS A 592 48.39 14.82 27.33
CA LYS A 592 47.30 15.62 27.88
C LYS A 592 45.98 15.37 27.15
N GLU A 593 45.01 14.91 27.94
CA GLU A 593 43.57 15.20 27.86
C GLU A 593 42.85 15.12 26.50
N PHE A 594 42.14 14.01 26.31
CA PHE A 594 40.99 13.92 25.41
C PHE A 594 39.83 14.76 25.96
N ASN A 595 39.78 16.05 25.60
CA ASN A 595 38.56 16.86 25.73
C ASN A 595 37.89 16.96 24.35
N ARG A 596 36.91 16.09 24.09
CA ARG A 596 36.05 16.20 22.91
C ARG A 596 34.99 17.28 23.15
N SER A 597 35.23 18.46 22.59
CA SER A 597 34.17 19.42 22.31
C SER A 597 33.35 18.94 21.11
N VAL A 598 32.11 18.51 21.36
CA VAL A 598 31.10 18.29 20.32
C VAL A 598 30.67 19.68 19.82
N VAL A 599 31.20 20.10 18.66
CA VAL A 599 30.68 21.26 17.92
C VAL A 599 29.76 20.73 16.83
N GLY A 600 28.53 21.23 16.84
CA GLY A 600 27.40 20.73 16.06
C GLY A 600 27.61 20.77 14.56
N ALA A 601 27.28 19.65 13.91
CA ALA A 601 27.09 19.60 12.47
C ALA A 601 25.73 20.24 12.12
N THR A 602 25.78 21.49 11.66
CA THR A 602 24.66 22.15 11.01
C THR A 602 24.37 21.48 9.67
N THR A 603 23.19 20.88 9.55
CA THR A 603 22.66 20.32 8.31
C THR A 603 22.28 21.44 7.35
N ASN A 604 23.14 21.72 6.36
CA ASN A 604 22.78 22.54 5.21
C ASN A 604 22.02 21.68 4.20
N ALA A 605 20.70 21.65 4.33
CA ALA A 605 19.81 21.23 3.24
C ALA A 605 19.81 22.30 2.13
N PRO A 606 19.93 21.92 0.84
CA PRO A 606 19.90 22.89 -0.24
C PRO A 606 18.49 23.50 -0.39
N ARG A 607 18.44 24.83 -0.26
CA ARG A 607 17.26 25.68 -0.46
C ARG A 607 16.94 25.73 -1.96
N VAL A 608 15.86 25.07 -2.39
CA VAL A 608 15.29 25.28 -3.73
C VAL A 608 14.26 26.40 -3.60
N VAL A 609 14.61 27.59 -4.06
CA VAL A 609 13.67 28.70 -4.23
C VAL A 609 12.89 28.44 -5.53
N ARG A 610 11.58 28.20 -5.44
CA ARG A 610 10.68 28.23 -6.60
C ARG A 610 10.12 29.64 -6.74
N GLU A 611 10.51 30.35 -7.78
CA GLU A 611 9.77 31.52 -8.28
C GLU A 611 8.68 31.03 -9.23
N THR A 612 7.41 31.26 -8.87
CA THR A 612 6.27 31.11 -9.78
C THR A 612 5.80 32.50 -10.21
N LYS A 613 5.98 32.83 -11.49
CA LYS A 613 5.26 33.93 -12.14
C LYS A 613 3.99 33.36 -12.78
N GLU A 614 2.84 33.74 -12.26
CA GLU A 614 1.53 33.51 -12.88
C GLU A 614 1.25 34.59 -13.93
N ASN A 615 0.80 34.17 -15.11
CA ASN A 615 0.10 35.03 -16.07
C ASN A 615 -1.27 34.43 -16.35
N ASN A 616 -2.31 35.19 -16.03
CA ASN A 616 -3.72 34.89 -16.31
C ASN A 616 -4.08 35.25 -17.75
N SER A 617 -4.77 34.35 -18.46
CA SER A 617 -5.79 34.73 -19.43
C SER A 617 -6.83 33.62 -19.62
N SER A 618 -8.11 34.01 -19.52
CA SER A 618 -9.29 33.19 -19.74
C SER A 618 -9.70 33.22 -21.20
N PHE A 619 -10.10 32.09 -21.81
CA PHE A 619 -11.13 32.05 -22.87
C PHE A 619 -11.67 30.61 -23.04
N HIS A 620 -12.98 30.52 -23.32
CA HIS A 620 -13.78 29.28 -23.38
C HIS A 620 -13.78 28.58 -24.77
N SER A 621 -14.03 27.26 -24.71
CA SER A 621 -14.60 26.35 -25.73
C SER A 621 -13.68 25.56 -26.69
N SER A 622 -13.48 24.26 -26.39
CA SER A 622 -13.87 23.09 -27.21
C SER A 622 -13.21 21.80 -26.64
N LEU A 623 -14.05 20.80 -26.34
CA LEU A 623 -13.71 19.62 -25.52
C LEU A 623 -13.15 18.46 -26.36
N PHE A 624 -11.87 18.12 -26.16
CA PHE A 624 -11.36 16.78 -25.81
C PHE A 624 -9.83 16.73 -26.00
N THR A 625 -9.28 17.40 -27.01
CA THR A 625 -7.87 17.28 -27.41
C THR A 625 -6.94 18.29 -26.70
N PHE A 626 -7.44 19.45 -26.29
CA PHE A 626 -6.62 20.50 -25.65
C PHE A 626 -6.34 20.26 -24.16
N SER A 627 -7.13 19.43 -23.47
CA SER A 627 -6.99 19.20 -22.02
C SER A 627 -5.63 18.54 -21.69
N LEU A 628 -5.19 17.58 -22.50
CA LEU A 628 -3.94 16.83 -22.29
C LEU A 628 -2.69 17.73 -22.29
N LEU A 629 -2.73 18.85 -23.02
CA LEU A 629 -1.64 19.84 -23.09
C LEU A 629 -1.48 20.64 -21.79
N TYR A 630 -2.57 20.93 -21.06
CA TYR A 630 -2.52 21.80 -19.87
C TYR A 630 -1.89 21.11 -18.65
N THR A 631 -2.13 19.81 -18.47
CA THR A 631 -1.53 18.97 -17.41
C THR A 631 -0.03 18.86 -17.50
N ILE A 632 0.50 18.95 -18.71
CA ILE A 632 1.91 18.72 -18.97
C ILE A 632 2.66 20.07 -19.01
N TYR A 633 1.96 21.18 -19.21
CA TYR A 633 2.49 22.55 -19.11
C TYR A 633 3.01 22.93 -17.70
N ARG A 634 2.55 22.31 -16.61
CA ARG A 634 3.10 22.50 -15.25
C ARG A 634 4.17 21.47 -14.85
N ILE A 635 4.57 20.59 -15.76
CA ILE A 635 5.67 19.63 -15.57
C ILE A 635 7.03 20.27 -15.92
N SER A 636 7.05 21.20 -16.87
CA SER A 636 8.12 22.20 -17.06
C SER A 636 8.10 23.25 -15.96
#